data_AF-A0A928H5W2-F1
#
_entry.id   AF-A0A928H5W2-F1
#
_cell.length_a   1.000
_cell.length_b   1.000
_cell.length_c   1.000
_cell.angle_alpha   90.00
_cell.angle_beta   90.00
_cell.angle_gamma   90.00
#
_symmetry.space_group_name_H-M   'P 1'
#
loop_
_entity.id
_entity.type
_entity.pdbx_description
1 polymer ?
#
loop_
_entity_poly.entity_id
_entity_poly.type
_entity_poly.pdbx_seq_one_letter_code
_entity_poly.pdbx_strand_id
1 'polypeptide(L)'
;MIIKNWLKVPAEFRSKLFWAWNGNLSGDIIAGQIRCLKDMGMGGFYMHSRTGLCTQYLSKEWFDAVDLSIVQARENGLEAALYDEDRWPSGAGGGMVAAGNPELSASCLNLRRGGEVPANLIYSVEIDGIIWYFYREISEKSEWFNGSCYPDVFNPVSAEIFLQLTHERYLAHCGSFPEAGIREIFMDEPYYGTETLKNGSGIPWTPEMPGLYRKRFGEDLLPLLPGLFVALPDDSHVKVRWQYYLLLAELFRENFLIPVAGWCEKHHLKLTGHLLGEDTLISQAAHHGSNMAAAACMQQPGIDYLTGQRRHYTTAKQLSSVARQLGKRDRLAEICGCTGWEFPLYSQSAIGDMLFALGVNKNCLHLGWYTAAGEGKRDFPASLAWHASHREEHHRLEDRLGRLHAVFAESDEVRDVLMLNPVESAYTLLEEDFETSFNSDFLENSRVATGDALFNSNIDFDLGDEELIARHGAVNGDNFIVGQAAYRAVVVPETVTLRSTTWELLKKFVLHDGKVFFTGPAPGFIDGLPRQEEFPFEYCELAELSEKLAFLRRVSVKDGDGREVPGLLHLLLRHKKGSFLFIHNPGYTPETLADATNWRGDAIHLRNREVKNVKITLAGSAGTPEIWDPSDGSCRAAPEIIDLPVNSSCLLFFADKPRNAAKRDEYHPVAVKGPFKVKLTEPNVLLFDRAELAASHGGFHAPQELRRLDNFLRKRGDLPPRMIPRRQPWADQNEIKRIPVTLRFSCYADVLPQGPVYFACEDPEAEISCNGTLLERTDYQWFDHSLNFSMVKGLTCGLNHFICRTHIHNLRTLENCFLLGDFGVRIDGFDLHLTEKVETLDFGNWVSQGLPFYSGAVDYRIPAEPGKKRKLDLDILCSYACILEAPDRNWHEKNDLRIPDDSDEVTLRVYGSRRNSHGPFHVVQQLRYCNPASFIPMREEYHPMWQLESYGIFNKKG
;
A
#
# COMPACT_ATOMS: atom_id res chain seq x y z
N MET A 1 -1.93 31.14 -2.81
CA MET A 1 -2.82 30.98 -3.97
C MET A 1 -4.08 30.22 -3.58
N ILE A 2 -3.97 29.27 -2.64
CA ILE A 2 -5.04 28.36 -2.23
C ILE A 2 -6.23 29.02 -1.59
N ILE A 3 -6.04 29.99 -0.68
CA ILE A 3 -7.18 30.72 -0.10
C ILE A 3 -8.02 31.44 -1.18
N LYS A 4 -7.47 31.68 -2.38
CA LYS A 4 -8.21 32.24 -3.52
C LYS A 4 -8.75 31.17 -4.49
N ASN A 5 -8.14 29.98 -4.51
CA ASN A 5 -8.38 28.93 -5.52
C ASN A 5 -8.75 27.55 -4.89
N TRP A 6 -9.22 27.51 -3.65
CA TRP A 6 -9.56 26.29 -2.88
C TRP A 6 -10.46 25.28 -3.63
N LEU A 7 -11.27 25.77 -4.57
CA LEU A 7 -12.14 24.94 -5.40
C LEU A 7 -11.42 24.24 -6.58
N LYS A 8 -10.20 24.65 -6.94
CA LYS A 8 -9.44 24.11 -8.08
C LYS A 8 -8.14 23.46 -7.63
N VAL A 9 -8.02 22.16 -7.88
CA VAL A 9 -6.85 21.35 -7.54
C VAL A 9 -6.10 20.93 -8.82
N PRO A 10 -4.89 21.45 -9.07
CA PRO A 10 -3.99 20.98 -10.13
C PRO A 10 -3.64 19.49 -10.05
N ALA A 11 -3.23 18.92 -11.19
CA ALA A 11 -2.81 17.52 -11.30
C ALA A 11 -1.63 17.15 -10.39
N GLU A 12 -0.68 18.07 -10.19
CA GLU A 12 0.52 17.84 -9.36
C GLU A 12 0.21 17.54 -7.89
N PHE A 13 -0.95 17.97 -7.39
CA PHE A 13 -1.37 17.74 -6.01
C PHE A 13 -2.23 16.49 -5.82
N ARG A 14 -2.68 15.87 -6.92
CA ARG A 14 -3.52 14.67 -6.89
C ARG A 14 -2.67 13.40 -6.85
N SER A 15 -3.28 12.30 -6.45
CA SER A 15 -2.63 11.00 -6.38
C SER A 15 -2.20 10.53 -7.78
N LYS A 16 -1.19 9.67 -7.81
CA LYS A 16 -0.83 8.90 -9.01
C LYS A 16 -1.25 7.44 -8.84
N LEU A 17 -1.39 6.72 -9.93
CA LEU A 17 -1.72 5.30 -9.94
C LEU A 17 -0.52 4.47 -10.42
N PHE A 18 -0.24 3.33 -9.78
CA PHE A 18 0.54 2.28 -10.43
C PHE A 18 -0.26 1.61 -11.52
N TRP A 19 0.14 1.86 -12.77
CA TRP A 19 -0.52 1.28 -13.91
C TRP A 19 0.23 0.03 -14.38
N ALA A 20 -0.29 -1.12 -13.97
CA ALA A 20 0.32 -2.43 -14.14
C ALA A 20 0.15 -2.97 -15.55
N TRP A 21 1.16 -2.72 -16.37
CA TRP A 21 1.28 -3.20 -17.74
C TRP A 21 1.57 -4.71 -17.78
N ASN A 22 0.70 -5.42 -18.48
CA ASN A 22 0.80 -6.86 -18.74
C ASN A 22 0.27 -7.18 -20.15
N GLY A 23 0.35 -8.44 -20.56
CA GLY A 23 -0.11 -8.88 -21.87
C GLY A 23 0.59 -8.16 -23.03
N ASN A 24 -0.13 -7.98 -24.14
CA ASN A 24 0.33 -7.18 -25.27
C ASN A 24 -0.23 -5.76 -25.15
N LEU A 25 0.66 -4.77 -25.16
CA LEU A 25 0.29 -3.37 -25.10
C LEU A 25 -0.32 -2.90 -26.42
N SER A 26 -1.45 -2.20 -26.34
CA SER A 26 -2.28 -1.75 -27.45
C SER A 26 -2.66 -0.30 -27.24
N GLY A 27 -2.57 0.50 -28.31
CA GLY A 27 -2.81 1.93 -28.23
C GLY A 27 -4.23 2.30 -27.81
N ASP A 28 -5.24 1.53 -28.21
CA ASP A 28 -6.65 1.82 -27.90
C ASP A 28 -6.95 1.64 -26.40
N ILE A 29 -6.41 0.58 -25.79
CA ILE A 29 -6.55 0.33 -24.35
C ILE A 29 -5.79 1.38 -23.56
N ILE A 30 -4.56 1.70 -23.97
CA ILE A 30 -3.73 2.76 -23.37
C ILE A 30 -4.51 4.09 -23.34
N ALA A 31 -5.01 4.55 -24.49
CA ALA A 31 -5.74 5.80 -24.58
C ALA A 31 -7.07 5.77 -23.80
N GLY A 32 -7.77 4.63 -23.81
CA GLY A 32 -9.01 4.44 -23.05
C GLY A 32 -8.81 4.51 -21.55
N GLN A 33 -7.78 3.82 -21.02
CA GLN A 33 -7.48 3.81 -19.60
C GLN A 33 -6.96 5.16 -19.11
N ILE A 34 -6.14 5.87 -19.89
CA ILE A 34 -5.70 7.23 -19.52
C ILE A 34 -6.90 8.20 -19.40
N ARG A 35 -7.90 8.11 -20.29
CA ARG A 35 -9.15 8.85 -20.14
C ARG A 35 -9.93 8.45 -18.88
N CYS A 36 -9.98 7.15 -18.56
CA CYS A 36 -10.56 6.67 -17.31
C CYS A 36 -9.86 7.28 -16.08
N LEU A 37 -8.52 7.36 -16.07
CA LEU A 37 -7.77 7.99 -14.98
C LEU A 37 -8.09 9.48 -14.85
N LYS A 38 -8.30 10.16 -15.98
CA LYS A 38 -8.76 11.55 -15.99
C LYS A 38 -10.14 11.69 -15.34
N ASP A 39 -11.09 10.84 -15.71
CA ASP A 39 -12.45 10.85 -15.16
C ASP A 39 -12.49 10.49 -13.67
N MET A 40 -11.56 9.63 -13.23
CA MET A 40 -11.33 9.31 -11.82
C MET A 40 -10.69 10.47 -11.02
N GLY A 41 -10.31 11.56 -11.68
CA GLY A 41 -9.68 12.71 -11.02
C GLY A 41 -8.23 12.49 -10.60
N MET A 42 -7.53 11.51 -11.17
CA MET A 42 -6.12 11.25 -10.86
C MET A 42 -5.21 12.39 -11.35
N GLY A 43 -4.04 12.54 -10.72
CA GLY A 43 -2.99 13.47 -11.14
C GLY A 43 -2.09 12.90 -12.24
N GLY A 44 -1.95 11.58 -12.30
CA GLY A 44 -1.04 10.91 -13.22
C GLY A 44 -0.92 9.42 -12.95
N PHE A 45 0.11 8.80 -13.52
CA PHE A 45 0.37 7.36 -13.40
C PHE A 45 1.85 7.02 -13.57
N TYR A 46 2.25 5.90 -12.98
CA TYR A 46 3.55 5.25 -13.20
C TYR A 46 3.34 4.04 -14.13
N MET A 47 4.06 4.00 -15.25
CA MET A 47 4.00 2.88 -16.20
C MET A 47 4.83 1.71 -15.66
N HIS A 48 4.17 0.72 -15.06
CA HIS A 48 4.82 -0.34 -14.29
C HIS A 48 4.69 -1.71 -14.98
N SER A 49 5.80 -2.34 -15.34
CA SER A 49 5.78 -3.72 -15.82
C SER A 49 5.34 -4.68 -14.72
N ARG A 50 4.34 -5.53 -14.98
CA ARG A 50 3.78 -6.46 -13.99
C ARG A 50 3.56 -7.86 -14.53
N THR A 51 3.05 -8.73 -13.67
CA THR A 51 2.95 -10.17 -13.93
C THR A 51 2.17 -10.43 -15.22
N GLY A 52 2.81 -11.13 -16.16
CA GLY A 52 2.19 -11.56 -17.41
C GLY A 52 2.46 -10.65 -18.60
N LEU A 53 3.51 -9.83 -18.56
CA LEU A 53 3.91 -8.96 -19.67
C LEU A 53 4.42 -9.77 -20.88
N CYS A 54 3.75 -9.63 -22.02
CA CYS A 54 4.15 -10.23 -23.31
C CYS A 54 4.94 -9.26 -24.19
N THR A 55 4.65 -7.96 -24.14
CA THR A 55 5.48 -6.94 -24.80
C THR A 55 6.86 -6.91 -24.15
N GLN A 56 7.92 -7.12 -24.94
CA GLN A 56 9.27 -7.17 -24.40
C GLN A 56 9.67 -5.83 -23.75
N TYR A 57 10.12 -5.88 -22.50
CA TYR A 57 10.58 -4.72 -21.76
C TYR A 57 11.72 -3.99 -22.51
N LEU A 58 11.61 -2.66 -22.65
CA LEU A 58 12.53 -1.80 -23.41
C LEU A 58 12.71 -2.16 -24.89
N SER A 59 11.76 -2.90 -25.49
CA SER A 59 11.68 -3.07 -26.95
C SER A 59 11.14 -1.82 -27.63
N LYS A 60 11.13 -1.81 -28.96
CA LYS A 60 10.51 -0.72 -29.73
C LYS A 60 9.02 -0.58 -29.36
N GLU A 61 8.30 -1.70 -29.26
CA GLU A 61 6.87 -1.73 -28.94
C GLU A 61 6.59 -1.21 -27.51
N TRP A 62 7.48 -1.49 -26.56
CA TRP A 62 7.42 -0.89 -25.22
C TRP A 62 7.53 0.64 -25.30
N PHE A 63 8.53 1.14 -26.03
CA PHE A 63 8.74 2.58 -26.16
C PHE A 63 7.65 3.29 -26.97
N ASP A 64 7.07 2.64 -27.98
CA ASP A 64 5.90 3.16 -28.70
C ASP A 64 4.70 3.34 -27.73
N ALA A 65 4.51 2.41 -26.78
CA ALA A 65 3.49 2.52 -25.74
C ALA A 65 3.78 3.64 -24.73
N VAL A 66 5.06 3.83 -24.37
CA VAL A 66 5.50 4.95 -23.52
C VAL A 66 5.24 6.30 -24.21
N ASP A 67 5.62 6.45 -25.48
CA ASP A 67 5.40 7.69 -26.24
C ASP A 67 3.92 8.03 -26.35
N LEU A 68 3.08 7.04 -26.67
CA LEU A 68 1.64 7.22 -26.70
C LEU A 68 1.10 7.66 -25.34
N SER A 69 1.59 7.04 -24.25
CA SER A 69 1.15 7.38 -22.89
C SER A 69 1.53 8.81 -22.50
N ILE A 70 2.72 9.27 -22.89
CA ILE A 70 3.17 10.66 -22.68
C ILE A 70 2.28 11.64 -23.45
N VAL A 71 2.00 11.36 -24.72
CA VAL A 71 1.12 12.20 -25.55
C VAL A 71 -0.28 12.27 -24.96
N GLN A 72 -0.87 11.11 -24.64
CA GLN A 72 -2.22 11.04 -24.05
C GLN A 72 -2.30 11.68 -22.67
N ALA A 73 -1.27 11.54 -21.82
CA ALA A 73 -1.23 12.22 -20.52
C ALA A 73 -1.28 13.74 -20.70
N ARG A 74 -0.47 14.29 -21.63
CA ARG A 74 -0.45 15.73 -21.94
C ARG A 74 -1.79 16.23 -22.44
N GLU A 75 -2.43 15.50 -23.36
CA GLU A 75 -3.76 15.85 -23.90
C GLU A 75 -4.86 15.84 -22.83
N ASN A 76 -4.76 14.98 -21.82
CA ASN A 76 -5.73 14.86 -20.74
C ASN A 76 -5.36 15.68 -19.48
N GLY A 77 -4.22 16.38 -19.50
CA GLY A 77 -3.73 17.16 -18.36
C GLY A 77 -3.37 16.29 -17.14
N LEU A 78 -2.73 15.15 -17.39
CA LEU A 78 -2.19 14.20 -16.42
C LEU A 78 -0.65 14.19 -16.51
N GLU A 79 0.00 13.69 -15.46
CA GLU A 79 1.45 13.47 -15.46
C GLU A 79 1.79 12.00 -15.77
N ALA A 80 2.58 11.77 -16.82
CA ALA A 80 3.21 10.47 -17.06
C ALA A 80 4.52 10.39 -16.25
N ALA A 81 4.72 9.28 -15.54
CA ALA A 81 5.93 8.99 -14.78
C ALA A 81 6.47 7.60 -15.10
N LEU A 82 7.79 7.44 -14.96
CA LEU A 82 8.47 6.18 -15.23
C LEU A 82 8.51 5.31 -13.98
N TYR A 83 8.56 4.00 -14.21
CA TYR A 83 8.97 3.01 -13.23
C TYR A 83 10.35 2.50 -13.65
N ASP A 84 11.28 2.35 -12.70
CA ASP A 84 12.70 2.23 -13.01
C ASP A 84 13.13 0.86 -13.57
N GLU A 85 12.32 -0.19 -13.45
CA GLU A 85 12.65 -1.52 -13.98
C GLU A 85 11.47 -2.44 -14.39
N ASP A 86 11.77 -3.70 -14.73
CA ASP A 86 10.78 -4.77 -14.94
C ASP A 86 10.42 -5.42 -13.61
N ARG A 87 9.16 -5.22 -13.17
CA ARG A 87 8.62 -5.60 -11.85
C ARG A 87 9.26 -4.79 -10.72
N TRP A 88 9.74 -5.46 -9.70
CA TRP A 88 10.37 -4.98 -8.47
C TRP A 88 11.14 -6.18 -7.89
N PRO A 89 12.07 -6.03 -6.95
CA PRO A 89 12.60 -4.79 -6.39
C PRO A 89 13.64 -4.12 -7.31
N SER A 90 13.78 -2.80 -7.14
CA SER A 90 14.71 -1.96 -7.89
C SER A 90 16.17 -2.39 -7.71
N GLY A 91 16.94 -2.28 -8.79
CA GLY A 91 18.35 -2.65 -8.89
C GLY A 91 18.58 -3.92 -9.70
N ALA A 92 17.59 -4.78 -9.91
CA ALA A 92 17.77 -6.03 -10.65
C ALA A 92 17.68 -5.85 -12.17
N GLY A 93 16.95 -4.84 -12.64
CA GLY A 93 16.64 -4.66 -14.06
C GLY A 93 15.93 -5.88 -14.64
N GLY A 94 14.95 -6.45 -13.93
CA GLY A 94 14.31 -7.71 -14.31
C GLY A 94 15.24 -8.93 -14.28
N GLY A 95 16.35 -8.86 -13.53
CA GLY A 95 17.39 -9.89 -13.42
C GLY A 95 18.57 -9.70 -14.38
N MET A 96 18.55 -8.71 -15.26
CA MET A 96 19.59 -8.49 -16.26
C MET A 96 20.93 -8.04 -15.66
N VAL A 97 20.94 -7.38 -14.48
CA VAL A 97 22.17 -6.87 -13.86
C VAL A 97 23.13 -8.00 -13.47
N ALA A 98 22.62 -9.05 -12.82
CA ALA A 98 23.41 -10.22 -12.42
C ALA A 98 23.49 -11.32 -13.51
N ALA A 99 22.82 -11.12 -14.65
CA ALA A 99 22.71 -12.15 -15.69
C ALA A 99 24.08 -12.53 -16.27
N GLY A 100 24.48 -13.79 -16.06
CA GLY A 100 25.75 -14.31 -16.56
C GLY A 100 26.99 -13.85 -15.77
N ASN A 101 26.82 -13.13 -14.65
CA ASN A 101 27.93 -12.66 -13.81
C ASN A 101 27.70 -12.99 -12.32
N PRO A 102 28.09 -14.20 -11.87
CA PRO A 102 27.86 -14.65 -10.49
C PRO A 102 28.53 -13.80 -9.41
N GLU A 103 29.56 -13.00 -9.75
CA GLU A 103 30.20 -12.10 -8.77
C GLU A 103 29.37 -10.86 -8.47
N LEU A 104 28.41 -10.52 -9.33
CA LEU A 104 27.44 -9.45 -9.12
C LEU A 104 26.16 -9.96 -8.45
N SER A 105 26.06 -11.23 -8.09
CA SER A 105 24.91 -11.79 -7.38
C SER A 105 24.95 -11.42 -5.90
N ALA A 106 23.80 -11.06 -5.34
CA ALA A 106 23.65 -10.85 -3.91
C ALA A 106 24.14 -12.10 -3.14
N SER A 107 24.74 -11.88 -1.97
CA SER A 107 25.24 -12.97 -1.14
C SER A 107 25.11 -12.66 0.35
N CYS A 108 25.14 -13.71 1.17
CA CYS A 108 25.23 -13.59 2.61
C CYS A 108 26.41 -14.38 3.18
N LEU A 109 26.77 -14.04 4.41
CA LEU A 109 27.64 -14.80 5.29
C LEU A 109 26.78 -15.69 6.19
N ASN A 110 27.09 -16.98 6.20
CA ASN A 110 26.46 -17.99 7.07
C ASN A 110 27.46 -18.58 8.04
N LEU A 111 26.94 -19.15 9.13
CA LEU A 111 27.69 -19.88 10.15
C LEU A 111 27.32 -21.37 10.13
N ARG A 112 28.34 -22.24 10.13
CA ARG A 112 28.19 -23.68 10.41
C ARG A 112 29.06 -24.05 11.62
N ARG A 113 28.46 -24.74 12.60
CA ARG A 113 29.16 -25.25 13.79
C ARG A 113 29.49 -26.74 13.61
N GLY A 114 30.77 -27.07 13.53
CA GLY A 114 31.26 -28.44 13.31
C GLY A 114 30.93 -29.01 11.93
N GLY A 115 31.15 -30.32 11.78
CA GLY A 115 30.89 -31.05 10.53
C GLY A 115 31.91 -30.78 9.42
N GLU A 116 31.49 -31.01 8.17
CA GLU A 116 32.34 -30.83 6.99
C GLU A 116 32.54 -29.34 6.65
N VAL A 117 33.75 -29.02 6.19
CA VAL A 117 34.15 -27.67 5.75
C VAL A 117 33.26 -27.24 4.57
N PRO A 118 32.55 -26.10 4.65
CA PRO A 118 31.76 -25.57 3.54
C PRO A 118 32.62 -25.19 2.33
N ALA A 119 32.10 -25.32 1.11
CA ALA A 119 32.85 -25.05 -0.13
C ALA A 119 33.33 -23.59 -0.26
N ASN A 120 32.52 -22.62 0.15
CA ASN A 120 32.81 -21.18 0.05
C ASN A 120 33.30 -20.61 1.40
N LEU A 121 34.21 -21.31 2.07
CA LEU A 121 34.75 -20.91 3.37
C LEU A 121 35.43 -19.53 3.28
N ILE A 122 35.05 -18.63 4.18
CA ILE A 122 35.65 -17.30 4.36
C ILE A 122 36.62 -17.30 5.55
N TYR A 123 36.19 -17.88 6.68
CA TYR A 123 36.97 -17.92 7.91
C TYR A 123 36.58 -19.11 8.78
N SER A 124 37.50 -19.58 9.61
CA SER A 124 37.22 -20.61 10.61
C SER A 124 37.92 -20.30 11.93
N VAL A 125 37.24 -20.59 13.04
CA VAL A 125 37.78 -20.40 14.40
C VAL A 125 37.26 -21.50 15.31
N GLU A 126 38.04 -21.90 16.30
CA GLU A 126 37.62 -22.87 17.31
C GLU A 126 37.11 -22.14 18.56
N ILE A 127 35.87 -22.43 18.97
CA ILE A 127 35.21 -21.87 20.16
C ILE A 127 34.63 -23.05 20.95
N ASP A 128 34.98 -23.14 22.24
CA ASP A 128 34.54 -24.20 23.15
C ASP A 128 34.74 -25.63 22.60
N GLY A 129 35.84 -25.85 21.86
CA GLY A 129 36.18 -27.15 21.26
C GLY A 129 35.38 -27.50 20.00
N ILE A 130 34.61 -26.56 19.44
CA ILE A 130 33.86 -26.70 18.19
C ILE A 130 34.43 -25.73 17.16
N ILE A 131 34.75 -26.22 15.96
CA ILE A 131 35.16 -25.37 14.85
C ILE A 131 33.92 -24.70 14.25
N TRP A 132 33.93 -23.39 14.18
CA TRP A 132 32.94 -22.57 13.50
C TRP A 132 33.46 -22.22 12.12
N TYR A 133 32.68 -22.51 11.09
CA TYR A 133 32.96 -22.19 9.70
C TYR A 133 32.05 -21.06 9.24
N PHE A 134 32.63 -19.93 8.87
CA PHE A 134 31.93 -18.81 8.24
C PHE A 134 32.10 -18.94 6.73
N TYR A 135 31.01 -18.97 5.97
CA TYR A 135 31.05 -19.22 4.53
C TYR A 135 30.05 -18.35 3.77
N ARG A 136 30.40 -18.03 2.52
CA ARG A 136 29.56 -17.21 1.62
C ARG A 136 28.53 -18.08 0.91
N GLU A 137 27.26 -17.70 0.97
CA GLU A 137 26.19 -18.23 0.13
C GLU A 137 25.77 -17.18 -0.90
N ILE A 138 25.71 -17.57 -2.17
CA ILE A 138 25.32 -16.70 -3.28
C ILE A 138 23.85 -16.98 -3.62
N SER A 139 23.09 -15.93 -3.93
CA SER A 139 21.68 -16.05 -4.31
C SER A 139 21.46 -17.04 -5.44
N GLU A 140 20.46 -17.92 -5.27
CA GLU A 140 20.03 -18.83 -6.32
C GLU A 140 19.28 -18.07 -7.42
N LYS A 141 19.22 -18.68 -8.61
CA LYS A 141 18.41 -18.17 -9.71
C LYS A 141 16.93 -18.33 -9.40
N SER A 142 16.13 -17.33 -9.73
CA SER A 142 14.69 -17.29 -9.53
C SER A 142 13.96 -16.90 -10.82
N GLU A 143 12.78 -17.49 -11.01
CA GLU A 143 11.86 -17.11 -12.09
C GLU A 143 11.30 -15.70 -11.89
N TRP A 144 11.36 -15.13 -10.67
CA TRP A 144 11.02 -13.74 -10.42
C TRP A 144 11.91 -12.77 -11.22
N PHE A 145 13.21 -13.05 -11.28
CA PHE A 145 14.25 -12.30 -12.00
C PHE A 145 14.54 -12.91 -13.37
N ASN A 146 13.49 -13.44 -14.04
CA ASN A 146 13.57 -14.03 -15.37
C ASN A 146 14.66 -15.12 -15.55
N GLY A 147 14.93 -15.91 -14.50
CA GLY A 147 15.96 -16.95 -14.50
C GLY A 147 17.35 -16.49 -14.04
N SER A 148 17.45 -15.30 -13.46
CA SER A 148 18.64 -14.71 -12.83
C SER A 148 18.42 -14.52 -11.32
N CYS A 149 19.16 -13.62 -10.67
CA CYS A 149 19.05 -13.31 -9.24
C CYS A 149 19.13 -11.80 -8.98
N TYR A 150 18.84 -11.39 -7.74
CA TYR A 150 19.05 -10.02 -7.29
C TYR A 150 20.55 -9.70 -7.19
N PRO A 151 21.00 -8.49 -7.55
CA PRO A 151 22.42 -8.17 -7.58
C PRO A 151 22.98 -7.77 -6.21
N ASP A 152 24.31 -7.85 -6.07
CA ASP A 152 25.06 -7.29 -4.95
C ASP A 152 25.05 -5.76 -5.06
N VAL A 153 24.14 -5.12 -4.32
CA VAL A 153 24.00 -3.66 -4.27
C VAL A 153 25.15 -2.96 -3.52
N PHE A 154 26.01 -3.70 -2.83
CA PHE A 154 27.23 -3.15 -2.23
C PHE A 154 28.35 -3.01 -3.26
N ASN A 155 28.25 -3.67 -4.41
CA ASN A 155 29.20 -3.52 -5.50
C ASN A 155 28.79 -2.34 -6.40
N PRO A 156 29.61 -1.27 -6.54
CA PRO A 156 29.26 -0.09 -7.35
C PRO A 156 29.00 -0.43 -8.83
N VAL A 157 29.60 -1.50 -9.35
CA VAL A 157 29.39 -1.97 -10.73
C VAL A 157 27.93 -2.37 -10.97
N SER A 158 27.23 -2.88 -9.94
CA SER A 158 25.81 -3.25 -10.05
C SER A 158 24.93 -2.04 -10.39
N ALA A 159 25.13 -0.91 -9.73
CA ALA A 159 24.38 0.32 -9.99
C ALA A 159 24.74 0.93 -11.36
N GLU A 160 26.00 0.86 -11.77
CA GLU A 160 26.43 1.30 -13.10
C GLU A 160 25.72 0.52 -14.21
N ILE A 161 25.69 -0.81 -14.11
CA ILE A 161 25.00 -1.68 -15.07
C ILE A 161 23.48 -1.44 -15.01
N PHE A 162 22.90 -1.28 -13.82
CA PHE A 162 21.49 -0.97 -13.65
C PHE A 162 21.10 0.30 -14.41
N LEU A 163 21.81 1.41 -14.18
CA LEU A 163 21.59 2.68 -14.87
C LEU A 163 21.76 2.56 -16.39
N GLN A 164 22.76 1.81 -16.87
CA GLN A 164 22.97 1.57 -18.29
C GLN A 164 21.83 0.78 -18.95
N LEU A 165 21.29 -0.23 -18.25
CA LEU A 165 20.26 -1.11 -18.77
C LEU A 165 18.87 -0.46 -18.75
N THR A 166 18.60 0.44 -17.81
CA THR A 166 17.27 1.05 -17.64
C THR A 166 17.28 2.54 -17.98
N HIS A 167 17.89 3.37 -17.12
CA HIS A 167 17.82 4.83 -17.15
C HIS A 167 18.40 5.43 -18.43
N GLU A 168 19.59 4.98 -18.86
CA GLU A 168 20.23 5.42 -20.10
C GLU A 168 19.43 5.01 -21.34
N ARG A 169 18.70 3.88 -21.30
CA ARG A 169 17.82 3.46 -22.40
C ARG A 169 16.61 4.37 -22.53
N TYR A 170 16.00 4.76 -21.42
CA TYR A 170 14.93 5.77 -21.41
C TYR A 170 15.45 7.15 -21.86
N LEU A 171 16.62 7.58 -21.40
CA LEU A 171 17.22 8.85 -21.82
C LEU A 171 17.52 8.84 -23.33
N ALA A 172 18.10 7.76 -23.86
CA ALA A 172 18.38 7.62 -25.29
C ALA A 172 17.12 7.67 -26.14
N HIS A 173 15.99 7.13 -25.64
CA HIS A 173 14.70 7.16 -26.33
C HIS A 173 14.03 8.53 -26.24
N CYS A 174 13.89 9.09 -25.03
CA CYS A 174 13.19 10.36 -24.81
C CYS A 174 14.02 11.59 -25.23
N GLY A 175 15.34 11.49 -25.26
CA GLY A 175 16.29 12.58 -25.47
C GLY A 175 16.39 13.54 -24.27
N SER A 176 15.26 14.06 -23.82
CA SER A 176 15.13 14.99 -22.69
C SER A 176 13.83 14.73 -21.93
N PHE A 177 13.92 14.32 -20.66
CA PHE A 177 12.73 14.08 -19.82
C PHE A 177 11.87 15.33 -19.62
N PRO A 178 12.43 16.52 -19.35
CA PRO A 178 11.64 17.74 -19.25
C PRO A 178 10.86 18.07 -20.53
N GLU A 179 11.44 17.85 -21.72
CA GLU A 179 10.76 18.09 -23.00
C GLU A 179 9.69 17.04 -23.30
N ALA A 180 9.93 15.79 -22.90
CA ALA A 180 8.91 14.75 -22.91
C ALA A 180 7.76 15.06 -21.93
N GLY A 181 8.04 15.80 -20.85
CA GLY A 181 7.08 16.08 -19.78
C GLY A 181 7.09 15.04 -18.66
N ILE A 182 8.15 14.23 -18.58
CA ILE A 182 8.39 13.28 -17.48
C ILE A 182 9.17 14.03 -16.40
N ARG A 183 8.71 13.92 -15.15
CA ARG A 183 9.29 14.61 -14.00
C ARG A 183 9.77 13.68 -12.89
N GLU A 184 9.31 12.44 -12.91
CA GLU A 184 9.47 11.50 -11.81
C GLU A 184 9.77 10.11 -12.35
N ILE A 185 10.64 9.39 -11.63
CA ILE A 185 10.89 7.97 -11.81
C ILE A 185 10.77 7.27 -10.45
N PHE A 186 10.00 6.18 -10.40
CA PHE A 186 9.73 5.43 -9.18
C PHE A 186 10.72 4.28 -9.01
N MET A 187 11.33 4.20 -7.83
CA MET A 187 12.22 3.14 -7.36
C MET A 187 11.55 2.40 -6.20
N ASP A 188 11.37 1.10 -6.35
CA ASP A 188 10.51 0.27 -5.51
C ASP A 188 11.32 -0.79 -4.78
N GLU A 189 11.33 -0.70 -3.45
CA GLU A 189 11.88 -1.70 -2.55
C GLU A 189 13.34 -2.17 -2.81
N PRO A 190 14.31 -1.31 -3.18
CA PRO A 190 15.70 -1.75 -3.21
C PRO A 190 16.19 -2.06 -1.79
N TYR A 191 17.03 -3.09 -1.66
CA TYR A 191 17.48 -3.62 -0.36
C TYR A 191 18.76 -4.46 -0.51
N TYR A 192 19.23 -5.08 0.56
CA TYR A 192 20.47 -5.87 0.58
C TYR A 192 20.45 -7.23 -0.15
N GLY A 193 19.31 -7.71 -0.66
CA GLY A 193 19.22 -8.96 -1.42
C GLY A 193 19.14 -10.26 -0.61
N THR A 194 18.92 -10.20 0.71
CA THR A 194 18.91 -11.38 1.59
C THR A 194 17.66 -12.25 1.50
N GLU A 195 16.50 -11.69 1.15
CA GLU A 195 15.24 -12.44 0.96
C GLU A 195 15.27 -13.43 -0.22
N THR A 196 16.21 -13.26 -1.16
CA THR A 196 16.34 -14.14 -2.34
C THR A 196 17.28 -15.33 -2.11
N LEU A 197 17.75 -15.51 -0.87
CA LEU A 197 18.69 -16.56 -0.47
C LEU A 197 17.94 -17.80 0.04
N LYS A 198 18.54 -18.99 -0.10
CA LYS A 198 17.86 -20.28 0.03
C LYS A 198 17.24 -20.51 1.41
N ASN A 199 17.93 -20.05 2.46
CA ASN A 199 17.52 -20.25 3.85
C ASN A 199 16.96 -18.98 4.49
N GLY A 200 17.00 -17.83 3.81
CA GLY A 200 16.59 -16.52 4.35
C GLY A 200 17.30 -16.08 5.65
N SER A 201 18.40 -16.75 6.03
CA SER A 201 18.92 -16.73 7.42
C SER A 201 20.41 -16.37 7.52
N GLY A 202 20.90 -15.47 6.67
CA GLY A 202 22.32 -15.09 6.64
C GLY A 202 22.51 -13.57 6.63
N ILE A 203 23.69 -13.13 7.07
CA ILE A 203 24.03 -11.71 7.19
C ILE A 203 24.46 -11.18 5.81
N PRO A 204 23.93 -10.04 5.31
CA PRO A 204 24.32 -9.50 4.00
C PRO A 204 25.83 -9.39 3.84
N TRP A 205 26.37 -9.79 2.69
CA TRP A 205 27.82 -9.88 2.48
C TRP A 205 28.23 -9.54 1.04
N THR A 206 29.36 -8.86 0.91
CA THR A 206 30.08 -8.67 -0.37
C THR A 206 31.53 -9.16 -0.23
N PRO A 207 32.18 -9.72 -1.26
CA PRO A 207 33.55 -10.24 -1.16
C PRO A 207 34.59 -9.25 -0.63
N GLU A 208 34.41 -7.96 -0.90
CA GLU A 208 35.35 -6.91 -0.48
C GLU A 208 35.18 -6.48 0.99
N MET A 209 34.17 -7.02 1.69
CA MET A 209 33.78 -6.60 3.04
C MET A 209 34.95 -6.55 4.05
N PRO A 210 35.87 -7.55 4.16
CA PRO A 210 36.99 -7.46 5.08
C PRO A 210 37.93 -6.28 4.80
N GLY A 211 38.15 -5.96 3.52
CA GLY A 211 38.98 -4.83 3.09
C GLY A 211 38.31 -3.49 3.38
N LEU A 212 37.01 -3.40 3.09
CA LEU A 212 36.19 -2.21 3.36
C LEU A 212 36.10 -1.91 4.86
N TYR A 213 35.89 -2.94 5.69
CA TYR A 213 35.86 -2.81 7.15
C TYR A 213 37.19 -2.30 7.70
N ARG A 214 38.32 -2.89 7.27
CA ARG A 214 39.65 -2.43 7.68
C ARG A 214 39.93 -1.00 7.26
N LYS A 215 39.51 -0.60 6.05
CA LYS A 215 39.65 0.77 5.56
C LYS A 215 38.84 1.75 6.41
N ARG A 216 37.62 1.38 6.82
CA ARG A 216 36.71 2.25 7.56
C ARG A 216 37.05 2.39 9.05
N PHE A 217 37.40 1.28 9.71
CA PHE A 217 37.55 1.21 11.17
C PHE A 217 38.98 0.90 11.64
N GLY A 218 39.90 0.55 10.74
CA GLY A 218 41.29 0.24 11.10
C GLY A 218 41.48 -1.13 11.76
N GLU A 219 40.46 -2.00 11.75
CA GLU A 219 40.44 -3.30 12.42
C GLU A 219 40.25 -4.45 11.42
N ASP A 220 40.67 -5.66 11.78
CA ASP A 220 40.45 -6.85 10.95
C ASP A 220 39.11 -7.50 11.29
N LEU A 221 38.23 -7.66 10.30
CA LEU A 221 36.88 -8.19 10.51
C LEU A 221 36.86 -9.69 10.77
N LEU A 222 37.75 -10.46 10.13
CA LEU A 222 37.66 -11.93 10.16
C LEU A 222 37.69 -12.52 11.58
N PRO A 223 38.59 -12.10 12.48
CA PRO A 223 38.58 -12.56 13.87
C PRO A 223 37.34 -12.14 14.67
N LEU A 224 36.61 -11.12 14.21
CA LEU A 224 35.46 -10.54 14.90
C LEU A 224 34.13 -11.16 14.45
N LEU A 225 34.13 -11.98 13.39
CA LEU A 225 32.92 -12.60 12.84
C LEU A 225 32.03 -13.33 13.86
N PRO A 226 32.55 -14.01 14.91
CA PRO A 226 31.67 -14.60 15.93
C PRO A 226 30.69 -13.61 16.56
N GLY A 227 31.13 -12.35 16.79
CA GLY A 227 30.29 -11.30 17.38
C GLY A 227 29.13 -10.84 16.49
N LEU A 228 29.16 -11.15 15.18
CA LEU A 228 28.03 -10.87 14.30
C LEU A 228 26.89 -11.88 14.48
N PHE A 229 27.18 -13.10 14.93
CA PHE A 229 26.18 -14.18 15.02
C PHE A 229 25.70 -14.43 16.45
N VAL A 230 26.54 -14.18 17.46
CA VAL A 230 26.21 -14.44 18.87
C VAL A 230 26.64 -13.30 19.77
N ALA A 231 25.92 -13.12 20.88
CA ALA A 231 26.36 -12.26 21.96
C ALA A 231 27.63 -12.83 22.62
N LEU A 232 28.63 -11.96 22.84
CA LEU A 232 29.90 -12.29 23.47
C LEU A 232 29.91 -11.88 24.95
N PRO A 233 30.54 -12.65 25.86
CA PRO A 233 30.49 -12.37 27.30
C PRO A 233 31.10 -11.04 27.77
N ASP A 234 31.93 -10.41 26.94
CA ASP A 234 32.60 -9.14 27.21
C ASP A 234 31.92 -7.95 26.50
N ASP A 235 30.73 -8.17 25.93
CA ASP A 235 29.95 -7.21 25.16
C ASP A 235 30.64 -6.63 23.91
N SER A 236 31.78 -7.19 23.49
CA SER A 236 32.50 -6.72 22.29
C SER A 236 31.68 -6.86 21.00
N HIS A 237 30.69 -7.76 20.99
CA HIS A 237 29.73 -7.92 19.90
C HIS A 237 28.92 -6.64 19.60
N VAL A 238 28.64 -5.81 20.60
CA VAL A 238 27.87 -4.55 20.43
C VAL A 238 28.58 -3.62 19.44
N LYS A 239 29.88 -3.40 19.65
CA LYS A 239 30.74 -2.59 18.76
C LYS A 239 30.82 -3.20 17.36
N VAL A 240 31.10 -4.49 17.26
CA VAL A 240 31.33 -5.16 15.97
C VAL A 240 30.05 -5.13 15.12
N ARG A 241 28.89 -5.43 15.73
CA ARG A 241 27.59 -5.36 15.05
C ARG A 241 27.26 -3.93 14.62
N TRP A 242 27.42 -2.95 15.53
CA TRP A 242 27.19 -1.53 15.20
C TRP A 242 28.04 -1.09 14.01
N GLN A 243 29.35 -1.33 14.03
CA GLN A 243 30.28 -0.97 12.95
C GLN A 243 29.95 -1.69 11.64
N TYR A 244 29.61 -2.97 11.70
CA TYR A 244 29.32 -3.77 10.51
C TYR A 244 28.05 -3.32 9.80
N TYR A 245 26.93 -3.18 10.52
CA TYR A 245 25.66 -2.75 9.93
C TYR A 245 25.68 -1.27 9.53
N LEU A 246 26.42 -0.42 10.25
CA LEU A 246 26.71 0.94 9.82
C LEU A 246 27.42 0.95 8.47
N LEU A 247 28.44 0.10 8.29
CA LEU A 247 29.17 0.00 7.02
C LEU A 247 28.28 -0.53 5.88
N LEU A 248 27.41 -1.53 6.13
CA LEU A 248 26.44 -2.00 5.14
C LEU A 248 25.51 -0.86 4.66
N ALA A 249 24.98 -0.09 5.61
CA ALA A 249 24.11 1.05 5.31
C ALA A 249 24.85 2.14 4.52
N GLU A 250 26.10 2.44 4.89
CA GLU A 250 26.97 3.38 4.15
C GLU A 250 27.22 2.88 2.71
N LEU A 251 27.57 1.60 2.53
CA LEU A 251 27.86 1.02 1.22
C LEU A 251 26.63 1.00 0.31
N PHE A 252 25.47 0.57 0.81
CA PHE A 252 24.24 0.58 0.01
C PHE A 252 23.86 2.00 -0.44
N ARG A 253 23.97 2.97 0.47
CA ARG A 253 23.70 4.37 0.15
C ARG A 253 24.68 4.94 -0.87
N GLU A 254 25.98 4.67 -0.70
CA GLU A 254 27.05 5.23 -1.55
C GLU A 254 27.16 4.56 -2.91
N ASN A 255 26.91 3.26 -2.99
CA ASN A 255 27.11 2.47 -4.20
C ASN A 255 25.83 2.25 -5.01
N PHE A 256 24.64 2.44 -4.42
CA PHE A 256 23.37 2.28 -5.13
C PHE A 256 22.47 3.54 -5.06
N LEU A 257 22.02 3.95 -3.87
CA LEU A 257 21.02 5.02 -3.75
C LEU A 257 21.50 6.39 -4.25
N ILE A 258 22.70 6.83 -3.84
CA ILE A 258 23.27 8.11 -4.26
C ILE A 258 23.55 8.13 -5.77
N PRO A 259 24.16 7.10 -6.38
CA PRO A 259 24.33 7.04 -7.83
C PRO A 259 23.01 7.18 -8.60
N VAL A 260 21.96 6.44 -8.21
CA VAL A 260 20.66 6.51 -8.87
C VAL A 260 20.01 7.88 -8.67
N ALA A 261 20.01 8.41 -7.45
CA ALA A 261 19.46 9.73 -7.14
C ALA A 261 20.21 10.87 -7.84
N GLY A 262 21.55 10.77 -7.91
CA GLY A 262 22.42 11.75 -8.57
C GLY A 262 22.26 11.72 -10.08
N TRP A 263 22.04 10.54 -10.68
CA TRP A 263 21.66 10.42 -12.08
C TRP A 263 20.33 11.12 -12.34
N CYS A 264 19.30 10.85 -11.52
CA CYS A 264 18.01 11.51 -11.65
C CYS A 264 18.11 13.04 -11.56
N GLU A 265 18.84 13.56 -10.56
CA GLU A 265 19.05 15.00 -10.39
C GLU A 265 19.73 15.63 -11.61
N LYS A 266 20.80 15.00 -12.12
CA LYS A 266 21.53 15.46 -13.32
C LYS A 266 20.64 15.55 -14.56
N HIS A 267 19.62 14.69 -14.64
CA HIS A 267 18.67 14.63 -15.75
C HIS A 267 17.32 15.29 -15.45
N HIS A 268 17.25 16.12 -14.39
CA HIS A 268 16.08 16.89 -13.98
C HIS A 268 14.84 16.05 -13.65
N LEU A 269 15.06 14.83 -13.17
CA LEU A 269 14.03 13.94 -12.61
C LEU A 269 14.07 13.99 -11.08
N LYS A 270 12.89 13.88 -10.47
CA LYS A 270 12.77 13.51 -9.06
C LYS A 270 12.82 11.99 -8.96
N LEU A 271 13.79 11.45 -8.24
CA LEU A 271 13.70 10.08 -7.74
C LEU A 271 12.64 10.04 -6.64
N THR A 272 11.68 9.13 -6.80
CA THR A 272 10.63 8.86 -5.81
C THR A 272 10.50 7.37 -5.54
N GLY A 273 9.84 7.01 -4.45
CA GLY A 273 9.53 5.63 -4.08
C GLY A 273 9.93 5.33 -2.64
N HIS A 274 10.12 4.07 -2.29
CA HIS A 274 10.38 3.64 -0.92
C HIS A 274 11.34 2.44 -0.88
N LEU A 275 11.64 1.97 0.33
CA LEU A 275 12.60 0.88 0.59
C LEU A 275 11.86 -0.33 1.19
N LEU A 276 12.44 -1.52 1.02
CA LEU A 276 11.88 -2.74 1.58
C LEU A 276 12.07 -2.77 3.10
N GLY A 277 11.03 -3.09 3.88
CA GLY A 277 11.18 -3.37 5.31
C GLY A 277 11.35 -2.14 6.20
N GLU A 278 10.79 -1.00 5.80
CA GLU A 278 10.94 0.28 6.51
C GLU A 278 10.17 0.41 7.85
N ASP A 279 9.34 -0.58 8.17
CA ASP A 279 8.36 -0.53 9.26
C ASP A 279 8.97 -0.54 10.67
N THR A 280 9.86 -1.50 10.94
CA THR A 280 10.45 -1.74 12.29
C THR A 280 11.95 -1.54 12.26
N LEU A 281 12.54 -1.19 13.41
CA LEU A 281 13.99 -0.92 13.49
C LEU A 281 14.85 -2.13 13.06
N ILE A 282 14.47 -3.33 13.50
CA ILE A 282 15.16 -4.58 13.11
C ILE A 282 14.99 -4.89 11.62
N SER A 283 13.80 -4.67 11.05
CA SER A 283 13.59 -4.86 9.61
C SER A 283 14.45 -3.88 8.80
N GLN A 284 14.47 -2.61 9.18
CA GLN A 284 15.32 -1.60 8.57
C GLN A 284 16.81 -2.00 8.60
N ALA A 285 17.31 -2.37 9.78
CA ALA A 285 18.70 -2.79 9.98
C ALA A 285 19.10 -3.97 9.08
N ALA A 286 18.19 -4.91 8.85
CA ALA A 286 18.42 -6.08 8.01
C ALA A 286 18.32 -5.83 6.50
N HIS A 287 17.64 -4.76 6.06
CA HIS A 287 17.35 -4.53 4.64
C HIS A 287 18.07 -3.33 4.03
N HIS A 288 18.26 -2.24 4.77
CA HIS A 288 18.84 -1.00 4.22
C HIS A 288 19.48 -0.05 5.26
N GLY A 289 19.52 -0.41 6.54
CA GLY A 289 19.99 0.47 7.61
C GLY A 289 18.98 1.56 7.93
N SER A 290 19.43 2.79 8.24
CA SER A 290 18.51 3.88 8.59
C SER A 290 17.58 4.26 7.44
N ASN A 291 16.26 4.07 7.62
CA ASN A 291 15.28 4.51 6.60
C ASN A 291 15.37 6.02 6.35
N MET A 292 15.54 6.81 7.41
CA MET A 292 15.63 8.27 7.29
C MET A 292 16.87 8.71 6.50
N ALA A 293 18.04 8.10 6.74
CA ALA A 293 19.26 8.43 6.00
C ALA A 293 19.18 7.97 4.53
N ALA A 294 18.56 6.83 4.27
CA ALA A 294 18.35 6.33 2.91
C ALA A 294 17.33 7.19 2.13
N ALA A 295 16.17 7.50 2.73
CA ALA A 295 15.15 8.39 2.17
C ALA A 295 15.70 9.83 1.93
N ALA A 296 16.68 10.28 2.71
CA ALA A 296 17.34 11.57 2.49
C ALA A 296 18.00 11.69 1.10
N CYS A 297 18.35 10.57 0.46
CA CYS A 297 18.96 10.54 -0.87
C CYS A 297 17.96 10.89 -1.99
N MET A 298 16.67 10.63 -1.80
CA MET A 298 15.65 10.81 -2.84
C MET A 298 15.17 12.26 -2.92
N GLN A 299 14.90 12.80 -4.12
CA GLN A 299 14.34 14.15 -4.25
C GLN A 299 12.90 14.24 -3.72
N GLN A 300 12.12 13.16 -3.86
CA GLN A 300 10.76 13.00 -3.35
C GLN A 300 10.66 11.65 -2.64
N PRO A 301 11.08 11.51 -1.37
CA PRO A 301 11.00 10.24 -0.68
C PRO A 301 9.55 9.81 -0.47
N GLY A 302 9.35 8.51 -0.34
CA GLY A 302 8.07 7.91 -0.01
C GLY A 302 8.20 6.76 0.98
N ILE A 303 7.05 6.21 1.32
CA ILE A 303 6.86 5.05 2.20
C ILE A 303 5.83 4.11 1.58
N ASP A 304 5.71 2.93 2.16
CA ASP A 304 4.70 1.95 1.89
C ASP A 304 3.65 1.84 3.02
N TYR A 305 2.36 1.82 2.62
CA TYR A 305 1.21 1.65 3.50
C TYR A 305 0.12 0.79 2.82
N LEU A 306 0.43 -0.50 2.60
CA LEU A 306 -0.37 -1.41 1.79
C LEU A 306 -1.75 -1.82 2.31
N THR A 307 -2.05 -1.67 3.62
CA THR A 307 -3.25 -2.27 4.24
C THR A 307 -3.98 -1.32 5.18
N GLY A 308 -5.26 -1.62 5.45
CA GLY A 308 -6.09 -0.85 6.39
C GLY A 308 -5.93 -1.23 7.88
N GLN A 309 -5.04 -2.15 8.24
CA GLN A 309 -4.95 -2.73 9.59
C GLN A 309 -3.73 -2.31 10.38
N ARG A 310 -2.67 -1.96 9.66
CA ARG A 310 -1.39 -1.56 10.26
C ARG A 310 -1.55 -0.22 10.99
N ARG A 311 -0.86 -0.06 12.13
CA ARG A 311 -0.75 1.22 12.85
C ARG A 311 0.68 1.78 12.70
N HIS A 312 1.11 2.02 11.47
CA HIS A 312 2.52 2.36 11.16
C HIS A 312 2.74 3.88 11.20
N TYR A 313 2.35 4.51 12.32
CA TYR A 313 2.49 5.96 12.47
C TYR A 313 3.94 6.40 12.33
N THR A 314 4.85 5.60 12.88
CA THR A 314 6.24 5.96 12.90
C THR A 314 6.92 5.90 11.55
N THR A 315 6.51 4.99 10.65
CA THR A 315 7.00 4.98 9.25
C THR A 315 6.68 6.31 8.57
N ALA A 316 5.43 6.78 8.70
CA ALA A 316 5.04 8.11 8.21
C ALA A 316 5.79 9.25 8.91
N LYS A 317 6.07 9.13 10.21
CA LYS A 317 6.89 10.12 10.94
C LYS A 317 8.35 10.12 10.49
N GLN A 318 8.94 8.98 10.13
CA GLN A 318 10.31 8.93 9.59
C GLN A 318 10.39 9.77 8.31
N LEU A 319 9.45 9.53 7.38
CA LEU A 319 9.34 10.27 6.13
C LEU A 319 9.09 11.76 6.35
N SER A 320 8.09 12.12 7.17
CA SER A 320 7.75 13.54 7.38
C SER A 320 8.84 14.30 8.11
N SER A 321 9.62 13.63 8.96
CA SER A 321 10.74 14.22 9.70
C SER A 321 11.93 14.49 8.79
N VAL A 322 12.41 13.49 8.03
CA VAL A 322 13.53 13.71 7.09
C VAL A 322 13.18 14.77 6.05
N ALA A 323 11.94 14.76 5.57
CA ALA A 323 11.48 15.72 4.58
C ALA A 323 11.43 17.15 5.15
N ARG A 324 10.90 17.35 6.38
CA ARG A 324 10.90 18.66 7.04
C ARG A 324 12.33 19.15 7.34
N GLN A 325 13.17 18.28 7.88
CA GLN A 325 14.56 18.59 8.26
C GLN A 325 15.41 19.00 7.04
N LEU A 326 15.19 18.37 5.88
CA LEU A 326 15.98 18.61 4.67
C LEU A 326 15.27 19.49 3.62
N GLY A 327 14.07 19.99 3.92
CA GLY A 327 13.31 20.87 3.04
C GLY A 327 12.70 20.18 1.81
N LYS A 328 12.44 18.88 1.89
CA LYS A 328 11.73 18.12 0.85
C LYS A 328 10.22 18.29 1.03
N ARG A 329 9.54 18.77 -0.02
CA ARG A 329 8.13 19.13 0.06
C ARG A 329 7.19 17.97 -0.21
N ASP A 330 7.39 17.28 -1.31
CA ASP A 330 6.53 16.18 -1.73
C ASP A 330 6.94 14.90 -0.99
N ARG A 331 5.97 14.23 -0.37
CA ARG A 331 6.15 13.06 0.49
C ARG A 331 5.11 12.03 0.09
N LEU A 332 5.57 10.97 -0.55
CA LEU A 332 4.71 9.98 -1.19
C LEU A 332 4.38 8.82 -0.22
N ALA A 333 3.19 8.26 -0.31
CA ALA A 333 2.89 6.93 0.22
C ALA A 333 2.30 6.06 -0.87
N GLU A 334 2.87 4.88 -1.10
CA GLU A 334 2.14 3.78 -1.74
C GLU A 334 1.03 3.32 -0.80
N ILE A 335 -0.20 3.24 -1.30
CA ILE A 335 -1.35 2.84 -0.48
C ILE A 335 -2.20 1.79 -1.17
N CYS A 336 -2.86 0.99 -0.33
CA CYS A 336 -3.89 0.00 -0.71
C CYS A 336 -3.40 -1.23 -1.49
N GLY A 337 -2.08 -1.42 -1.64
CA GLY A 337 -1.54 -2.46 -2.51
C GLY A 337 -1.72 -3.91 -2.06
N CYS A 338 -2.17 -4.14 -0.83
CA CYS A 338 -2.52 -5.48 -0.35
C CYS A 338 -3.95 -5.53 0.20
N THR A 339 -4.81 -4.64 -0.32
CA THR A 339 -6.23 -4.59 0.03
C THR A 339 -7.06 -5.38 -0.97
N GLY A 340 -7.92 -6.28 -0.49
CA GLY A 340 -8.82 -7.04 -1.36
C GLY A 340 -9.90 -6.17 -2.01
N TRP A 341 -10.65 -6.77 -2.94
CA TRP A 341 -11.76 -6.10 -3.65
C TRP A 341 -12.83 -5.53 -2.73
N GLU A 342 -13.01 -6.11 -1.54
CA GLU A 342 -13.92 -5.66 -0.49
C GLU A 342 -13.52 -4.34 0.19
N PHE A 343 -12.30 -3.82 -0.07
CA PHE A 343 -11.81 -2.61 0.59
C PHE A 343 -12.55 -1.35 0.09
N PRO A 344 -13.30 -0.65 0.95
CA PRO A 344 -14.24 0.36 0.50
C PRO A 344 -13.56 1.73 0.26
N LEU A 345 -14.14 2.55 -0.61
CA LEU A 345 -13.56 3.84 -1.03
C LEU A 345 -13.36 4.80 0.15
N TYR A 346 -14.27 4.81 1.13
CA TYR A 346 -14.10 5.64 2.34
C TYR A 346 -12.90 5.23 3.19
N SER A 347 -12.51 3.94 3.16
CA SER A 347 -11.32 3.48 3.89
C SER A 347 -10.03 3.96 3.23
N GLN A 348 -10.02 4.13 1.90
CA GLN A 348 -8.93 4.78 1.19
C GLN A 348 -8.82 6.27 1.61
N SER A 349 -9.95 6.97 1.74
CA SER A 349 -9.99 8.34 2.27
C SER A 349 -9.44 8.43 3.69
N ALA A 350 -9.82 7.48 4.56
CA ALA A 350 -9.36 7.46 5.94
C ALA A 350 -7.85 7.20 6.06
N ILE A 351 -7.28 6.33 5.21
CA ILE A 351 -5.82 6.14 5.12
C ILE A 351 -5.16 7.47 4.69
N GLY A 352 -5.65 8.10 3.62
CA GLY A 352 -5.10 9.37 3.13
C GLY A 352 -5.16 10.49 4.17
N ASP A 353 -6.28 10.63 4.89
CA ASP A 353 -6.43 11.60 6.00
C ASP A 353 -5.46 11.32 7.15
N MET A 354 -5.31 10.05 7.54
CA MET A 354 -4.39 9.66 8.61
C MET A 354 -2.94 9.96 8.22
N LEU A 355 -2.54 9.61 7.00
CA LEU A 355 -1.21 9.93 6.45
C LEU A 355 -0.99 11.45 6.37
N PHE A 356 -2.01 12.21 5.99
CA PHE A 356 -1.96 13.67 6.02
C PHE A 356 -1.75 14.23 7.43
N ALA A 357 -2.44 13.71 8.44
CA ALA A 357 -2.21 14.09 9.84
C ALA A 357 -0.78 13.78 10.31
N LEU A 358 -0.13 12.76 9.74
CA LEU A 358 1.25 12.36 10.05
C LEU A 358 2.30 13.14 9.22
N GLY A 359 1.86 14.00 8.30
CA GLY A 359 2.70 14.87 7.49
C GLY A 359 3.10 14.30 6.13
N VAL A 360 2.40 13.29 5.60
CA VAL A 360 2.53 12.79 4.22
C VAL A 360 1.50 13.49 3.34
N ASN A 361 1.84 13.86 2.11
CA ASN A 361 0.98 14.75 1.30
C ASN A 361 0.70 14.29 -0.13
N LYS A 362 1.27 13.18 -0.57
CA LYS A 362 1.06 12.62 -1.91
C LYS A 362 0.80 11.13 -1.80
N ASN A 363 -0.14 10.61 -2.57
CA ASN A 363 -0.46 9.18 -2.57
C ASN A 363 -0.15 8.56 -3.94
N CYS A 364 0.28 7.30 -3.91
CA CYS A 364 0.33 6.40 -5.04
C CYS A 364 -0.64 5.25 -4.79
N LEU A 365 -1.69 5.14 -5.60
CA LEU A 365 -2.64 4.04 -5.50
C LEU A 365 -2.03 2.79 -6.12
N HIS A 366 -1.92 1.73 -5.33
CA HIS A 366 -1.57 0.40 -5.81
C HIS A 366 -2.84 -0.47 -5.85
N LEU A 367 -3.26 -0.98 -6.99
CA LEU A 367 -2.80 -0.67 -8.35
C LEU A 367 -3.98 -0.64 -9.33
N GLY A 368 -3.74 -0.23 -10.58
CA GLY A 368 -4.69 -0.43 -11.67
C GLY A 368 -4.12 -1.33 -12.75
N TRP A 369 -4.78 -2.44 -13.02
CA TRP A 369 -4.37 -3.36 -14.08
C TRP A 369 -4.57 -2.78 -15.48
N TYR A 370 -3.63 -3.08 -16.37
CA TYR A 370 -3.81 -2.89 -17.80
C TYR A 370 -4.85 -3.87 -18.36
N THR A 371 -4.71 -5.16 -18.04
CA THR A 371 -5.77 -6.16 -18.26
C THR A 371 -5.90 -7.10 -17.07
N ALA A 372 -7.09 -7.66 -16.86
CA ALA A 372 -7.31 -8.73 -15.90
C ALA A 372 -6.94 -10.11 -16.48
N ALA A 373 -5.95 -10.24 -17.37
CA ALA A 373 -5.60 -11.51 -18.01
C ALA A 373 -4.78 -12.45 -17.10
N GLY A 374 -5.12 -13.75 -17.11
CA GLY A 374 -4.32 -14.81 -16.51
C GLY A 374 -3.95 -14.57 -15.04
N GLU A 375 -2.67 -14.72 -14.71
CA GLU A 375 -2.16 -14.50 -13.34
C GLU A 375 -2.14 -13.02 -12.95
N GLY A 376 -2.16 -12.09 -13.91
CA GLY A 376 -2.13 -10.64 -13.64
C GLY A 376 -3.30 -10.18 -12.76
N LYS A 377 -4.49 -10.81 -12.89
CA LYS A 377 -5.66 -10.50 -12.04
C LYS A 377 -5.52 -10.92 -10.56
N ARG A 378 -4.40 -11.56 -10.20
CA ARG A 378 -4.07 -12.01 -8.84
C ARG A 378 -2.78 -11.37 -8.35
N ASP A 379 -2.13 -10.58 -9.19
CA ASP A 379 -0.98 -9.75 -8.84
C ASP A 379 -1.47 -8.59 -7.96
N PHE A 380 -1.51 -8.87 -6.66
CA PHE A 380 -1.92 -7.94 -5.60
C PHE A 380 -3.25 -7.19 -5.87
N PRO A 381 -4.38 -7.89 -6.08
CA PRO A 381 -5.69 -7.23 -6.20
C PRO A 381 -6.01 -6.43 -4.93
N ALA A 382 -6.84 -5.40 -5.00
CA ALA A 382 -7.77 -5.03 -6.08
C ALA A 382 -7.22 -4.10 -7.17
N SER A 383 -7.83 -4.16 -8.37
CA SER A 383 -7.60 -3.17 -9.43
C SER A 383 -8.52 -1.97 -9.23
N LEU A 384 -7.94 -0.84 -8.83
CA LEU A 384 -8.63 0.38 -8.39
C LEU A 384 -9.02 1.35 -9.52
N ALA A 385 -8.72 0.99 -10.77
CA ALA A 385 -8.96 1.84 -11.94
C ALA A 385 -10.12 1.33 -12.82
N TRP A 386 -9.85 1.03 -14.10
CA TRP A 386 -10.85 0.60 -15.11
C TRP A 386 -11.83 -0.48 -14.61
N HIS A 387 -11.32 -1.41 -13.80
CA HIS A 387 -12.05 -2.58 -13.32
C HIS A 387 -12.94 -2.31 -12.09
N ALA A 388 -12.68 -1.22 -11.36
CA ALA A 388 -13.43 -0.87 -10.17
C ALA A 388 -14.86 -0.46 -10.52
N SER A 389 -15.83 -0.99 -9.78
CA SER A 389 -17.26 -0.68 -9.95
C SER A 389 -17.56 0.79 -9.67
N HIS A 390 -16.81 1.41 -8.75
CA HIS A 390 -17.02 2.78 -8.26
C HIS A 390 -16.06 3.80 -8.89
N ARG A 391 -15.39 3.49 -10.01
CA ARG A 391 -14.36 4.36 -10.63
C ARG A 391 -14.88 5.78 -10.96
N GLU A 392 -16.13 5.91 -11.39
CA GLU A 392 -16.74 7.22 -11.74
C GLU A 392 -16.81 8.17 -10.54
N GLU A 393 -16.79 7.62 -9.32
CA GLU A 393 -17.00 8.35 -8.09
C GLU A 393 -15.67 8.68 -7.39
N HIS A 394 -14.55 8.13 -7.89
CA HIS A 394 -13.21 8.27 -7.31
C HIS A 394 -12.68 9.72 -7.31
N HIS A 395 -13.14 10.56 -8.24
CA HIS A 395 -12.71 11.96 -8.34
C HIS A 395 -12.95 12.76 -7.06
N ARG A 396 -13.93 12.37 -6.24
CA ARG A 396 -14.22 13.03 -4.94
C ARG A 396 -13.12 12.80 -3.92
N LEU A 397 -12.58 11.58 -3.88
CA LEU A 397 -11.43 11.26 -3.04
C LEU A 397 -10.22 12.09 -3.48
N GLU A 398 -9.97 12.17 -4.78
CA GLU A 398 -8.84 12.92 -5.32
C GLU A 398 -8.98 14.44 -5.15
N ASP A 399 -10.19 14.98 -5.25
CA ASP A 399 -10.46 16.37 -4.93
C ASP A 399 -10.15 16.67 -3.46
N ARG A 400 -10.55 15.78 -2.55
CA ARG A 400 -10.26 15.89 -1.13
C ARG A 400 -8.76 15.88 -0.84
N LEU A 401 -8.08 14.82 -1.26
CA LEU A 401 -6.66 14.62 -1.00
C LEU A 401 -5.82 15.72 -1.65
N GLY A 402 -6.16 16.14 -2.87
CA GLY A 402 -5.43 17.20 -3.54
C GLY A 402 -5.68 18.59 -2.96
N ARG A 403 -6.86 18.88 -2.37
CA ARG A 403 -7.08 20.11 -1.57
C ARG A 403 -6.21 20.13 -0.32
N LEU A 404 -6.09 18.98 0.38
CA LEU A 404 -5.22 18.83 1.55
C LEU A 404 -3.74 19.03 1.16
N HIS A 405 -3.28 18.36 0.11
CA HIS A 405 -1.92 18.52 -0.40
C HIS A 405 -1.64 19.98 -0.79
N ALA A 406 -2.56 20.65 -1.48
CA ALA A 406 -2.40 22.05 -1.79
C ALA A 406 -2.15 22.86 -0.49
N VAL A 407 -3.01 22.73 0.53
CA VAL A 407 -2.85 23.46 1.82
C VAL A 407 -1.47 23.25 2.42
N PHE A 408 -0.96 22.03 2.35
CA PHE A 408 0.38 21.68 2.79
C PHE A 408 1.46 22.42 1.98
N ALA A 409 1.36 22.44 0.65
CA ALA A 409 2.36 23.02 -0.25
C ALA A 409 2.61 24.53 -0.06
N GLU A 410 1.66 25.28 0.52
CA GLU A 410 1.78 26.72 0.81
C GLU A 410 2.02 27.04 2.29
N SER A 411 2.25 26.04 3.14
CA SER A 411 2.36 26.20 4.60
C SER A 411 3.62 25.56 5.16
N ASP A 412 4.03 26.00 6.36
CA ASP A 412 5.17 25.45 7.10
C ASP A 412 4.67 24.64 8.30
N GLU A 413 5.21 23.44 8.51
CA GLU A 413 4.83 22.58 9.64
C GLU A 413 5.37 23.10 10.97
N VAL A 414 4.54 23.02 12.02
CA VAL A 414 4.89 23.44 13.38
C VAL A 414 4.98 22.23 14.31
N ARG A 415 6.22 21.85 14.66
CA ARG A 415 6.56 20.82 15.66
C ARG A 415 7.72 21.32 16.50
N ASP A 416 7.61 21.22 17.82
CA ASP A 416 8.61 21.71 18.78
C ASP A 416 9.38 20.58 19.49
N VAL A 417 9.01 19.31 19.26
CA VAL A 417 9.61 18.14 19.92
C VAL A 417 10.35 17.29 18.89
N LEU A 418 11.59 16.92 19.20
CA LEU A 418 12.34 15.87 18.51
C LEU A 418 12.29 14.60 19.36
N MET A 419 12.00 13.45 18.77
CA MET A 419 12.12 12.15 19.41
C MET A 419 13.24 11.37 18.70
N LEU A 420 14.25 10.86 19.40
CA LEU A 420 15.29 10.07 18.73
C LEU A 420 14.74 8.77 18.14
N ASN A 421 15.24 8.40 16.96
CA ASN A 421 14.94 7.14 16.27
C ASN A 421 16.12 6.16 16.46
N PRO A 422 16.03 5.17 17.36
CA PRO A 422 17.17 4.37 17.82
C PRO A 422 17.55 3.23 16.87
N VAL A 423 17.58 3.47 15.55
CA VAL A 423 17.89 2.43 14.55
C VAL A 423 19.31 1.90 14.66
N GLU A 424 20.27 2.73 15.06
CA GLU A 424 21.65 2.28 15.28
C GLU A 424 21.81 1.41 16.53
N SER A 425 20.91 1.56 17.51
CA SER A 425 20.82 0.59 18.61
C SER A 425 20.28 -0.75 18.11
N ALA A 426 19.36 -0.78 17.15
CA ALA A 426 18.89 -2.04 16.57
C ALA A 426 19.98 -2.79 15.81
N TYR A 427 21.00 -2.10 15.27
CA TYR A 427 22.16 -2.74 14.65
C TYR A 427 22.88 -3.68 15.61
N THR A 428 22.88 -3.40 16.92
CA THR A 428 23.57 -4.21 17.92
C THR A 428 22.78 -5.46 18.32
N LEU A 429 21.49 -5.51 17.97
CA LEU A 429 20.57 -6.57 18.38
C LEU A 429 20.35 -7.65 17.33
N LEU A 430 20.81 -7.44 16.08
CA LEU A 430 20.69 -8.45 15.03
C LEU A 430 21.56 -9.68 15.35
N GLU A 431 20.91 -10.83 15.46
CA GLU A 431 21.55 -12.13 15.69
C GLU A 431 21.40 -13.06 14.49
N GLU A 432 21.94 -14.29 14.59
CA GLU A 432 21.83 -15.33 13.55
C GLU A 432 20.38 -15.63 13.14
N ASP A 433 19.45 -15.60 14.09
CA ASP A 433 18.01 -15.78 13.82
C ASP A 433 17.28 -14.43 13.78
N PHE A 434 16.90 -14.03 12.56
CA PHE A 434 16.13 -12.82 12.32
C PHE A 434 14.76 -12.86 12.98
N GLU A 435 14.05 -14.01 12.99
CA GLU A 435 12.72 -14.09 13.61
C GLU A 435 12.80 -13.90 15.13
N THR A 436 13.81 -14.48 15.78
CA THR A 436 14.06 -14.26 17.21
C THR A 436 14.37 -12.78 17.49
N SER A 437 15.22 -12.15 16.68
CA SER A 437 15.56 -10.72 16.82
C SER A 437 14.32 -9.83 16.64
N PHE A 438 13.50 -10.12 15.64
CA PHE A 438 12.28 -9.37 15.33
C PHE A 438 11.21 -9.49 16.43
N ASN A 439 10.99 -10.70 16.95
CA ASN A 439 9.94 -10.97 17.94
C ASN A 439 10.29 -10.46 19.36
N SER A 440 11.54 -10.06 19.60
CA SER A 440 12.04 -9.60 20.90
C SER A 440 12.44 -8.12 20.93
N ASP A 441 12.05 -7.34 19.92
CA ASP A 441 12.48 -5.95 19.74
C ASP A 441 11.85 -4.99 20.76
N PHE A 442 12.46 -4.90 21.94
CA PHE A 442 12.09 -3.97 23.00
C PHE A 442 12.33 -2.50 22.58
N LEU A 443 13.27 -2.22 21.67
CA LEU A 443 13.53 -0.87 21.16
C LEU A 443 12.34 -0.38 20.33
N GLU A 444 11.80 -1.24 19.47
CA GLU A 444 10.59 -0.94 18.70
C GLU A 444 9.41 -0.64 19.62
N ASN A 445 9.17 -1.48 20.63
CA ASN A 445 8.08 -1.27 21.58
C ASN A 445 8.25 0.04 22.36
N SER A 446 9.46 0.35 22.84
CA SER A 446 9.78 1.62 23.53
C SER A 446 9.56 2.83 22.62
N ARG A 447 9.98 2.72 21.36
CA ARG A 447 9.81 3.75 20.33
C ARG A 447 8.33 4.00 20.04
N VAL A 448 7.55 2.96 19.77
CA VAL A 448 6.10 3.06 19.50
C VAL A 448 5.37 3.63 20.72
N ALA A 449 5.63 3.12 21.93
CA ALA A 449 4.99 3.59 23.15
C ALA A 449 5.30 5.06 23.45
N THR A 450 6.52 5.51 23.21
CA THR A 450 6.92 6.92 23.35
C THR A 450 6.18 7.81 22.36
N GLY A 451 6.11 7.42 21.08
CA GLY A 451 5.37 8.15 20.06
C GLY A 451 3.87 8.23 20.36
N ASP A 452 3.28 7.12 20.81
CA ASP A 452 1.87 7.05 21.21
C ASP A 452 1.56 7.93 22.42
N ALA A 453 2.46 7.99 23.42
CA ALA A 453 2.32 8.89 24.56
C ALA A 453 2.30 10.37 24.14
N LEU A 454 3.10 10.75 23.14
CA LEU A 454 3.11 12.09 22.55
C LEU A 454 1.79 12.40 21.81
N PHE A 455 1.34 11.50 20.93
CA PHE A 455 0.08 11.67 20.22
C PHE A 455 -1.13 11.75 21.18
N ASN A 456 -1.18 10.88 22.19
CA ASN A 456 -2.21 10.88 23.23
C ASN A 456 -2.21 12.16 24.08
N SER A 457 -1.14 12.96 24.03
CA SER A 457 -0.97 14.23 24.74
C SER A 457 -1.24 15.46 23.88
N ASN A 458 -1.73 15.28 22.65
CA ASN A 458 -1.87 16.32 21.62
C ASN A 458 -0.55 17.05 21.34
N ILE A 459 0.55 16.30 21.28
CA ILE A 459 1.89 16.80 20.94
C ILE A 459 2.38 16.10 19.69
N ASP A 460 2.52 16.83 18.59
CA ASP A 460 3.17 16.37 17.37
C ASP A 460 4.70 16.58 17.45
N PHE A 461 5.47 15.71 16.81
CA PHE A 461 6.92 15.61 16.96
C PHE A 461 7.59 15.23 15.64
N ASP A 462 8.89 15.46 15.50
CA ASP A 462 9.69 14.80 14.46
C ASP A 462 10.56 13.72 15.07
N LEU A 463 10.96 12.74 14.27
CA LEU A 463 12.00 11.78 14.58
C LEU A 463 13.39 12.37 14.29
N GLY A 464 14.38 12.00 15.11
CA GLY A 464 15.78 12.38 14.97
C GLY A 464 16.64 11.16 14.68
N ASP A 465 17.16 11.09 13.46
CA ASP A 465 18.10 10.06 13.04
C ASP A 465 19.55 10.45 13.34
N GLU A 466 20.34 9.53 13.88
CA GLU A 466 21.69 9.84 14.35
C GLU A 466 22.69 10.15 13.23
N GLU A 467 22.54 9.56 12.04
CA GLU A 467 23.37 9.91 10.88
C GLU A 467 23.03 11.32 10.39
N LEU A 468 21.74 11.67 10.31
CA LEU A 468 21.31 13.01 9.94
C LEU A 468 21.69 14.06 10.99
N ILE A 469 21.59 13.74 12.28
CA ILE A 469 22.05 14.61 13.37
C ILE A 469 23.57 14.81 13.28
N ALA A 470 24.35 13.76 13.00
CA ALA A 470 25.79 13.89 12.84
C ALA A 470 26.18 14.87 11.70
N ARG A 471 25.38 14.92 10.62
CA ARG A 471 25.65 15.77 9.44
C ARG A 471 25.06 17.17 9.54
N HIS A 472 23.89 17.30 10.15
CA HIS A 472 23.06 18.50 10.08
C HIS A 472 22.65 19.02 11.47
N GLY A 473 23.08 18.37 12.53
CA GLY A 473 22.76 18.68 13.91
C GLY A 473 23.53 19.89 14.44
N ALA A 474 22.84 20.75 15.19
CA ALA A 474 23.45 21.86 15.91
C ALA A 474 22.64 22.23 17.15
N VAL A 475 23.23 23.05 18.02
CA VAL A 475 22.54 23.70 19.14
C VAL A 475 22.68 25.20 18.99
N ASN A 476 21.55 25.91 18.99
CA ASN A 476 21.50 27.37 18.91
C ASN A 476 20.60 27.91 20.03
N GLY A 477 21.22 28.41 21.10
CA GLY A 477 20.51 28.78 22.32
C GLY A 477 19.75 27.58 22.88
N ASP A 478 18.48 27.78 23.20
CA ASP A 478 17.54 26.77 23.70
C ASP A 478 16.87 25.94 22.58
N ASN A 479 17.46 25.89 21.38
CA ASN A 479 16.97 25.06 20.28
C ASN A 479 17.98 23.99 19.84
N PHE A 480 17.51 22.76 19.76
CA PHE A 480 18.17 21.67 19.04
C PHE A 480 17.79 21.76 17.56
N ILE A 481 18.77 21.77 16.68
CA ILE A 481 18.57 21.97 15.24
C ILE A 481 18.94 20.68 14.51
N VAL A 482 18.11 20.27 13.55
CA VAL A 482 18.46 19.26 12.55
C VAL A 482 18.10 19.81 11.18
N GLY A 483 19.12 20.20 10.41
CA GLY A 483 18.93 20.82 9.10
C GLY A 483 18.14 22.13 9.22
N GLN A 484 16.95 22.18 8.63
CA GLN A 484 16.06 23.35 8.62
C GLN A 484 15.07 23.37 9.80
N ALA A 485 14.99 22.29 10.59
CA ALA A 485 14.04 22.16 11.68
C ALA A 485 14.67 22.50 13.03
N ALA A 486 13.89 23.13 13.92
CA ALA A 486 14.28 23.53 15.26
C ALA A 486 13.32 22.94 16.29
N TYR A 487 13.88 22.50 17.43
CA TYR A 487 13.16 21.79 18.48
C TYR A 487 13.53 22.36 19.85
N ARG A 488 12.52 22.48 20.72
CA ARG A 488 12.62 23.03 22.07
C ARG A 488 12.76 21.94 23.14
N ALA A 489 12.49 20.69 22.79
CA ALA A 489 12.73 19.53 23.62
C ALA A 489 13.16 18.33 22.77
N VAL A 490 14.00 17.47 23.35
CA VAL A 490 14.37 16.17 22.81
C VAL A 490 13.83 15.07 23.74
N VAL A 491 13.17 14.08 23.19
CA VAL A 491 12.75 12.86 23.88
C VAL A 491 13.61 11.70 23.37
N VAL A 492 14.21 10.95 24.28
CA VAL A 492 15.06 9.81 23.96
C VAL A 492 14.36 8.54 24.45
N PRO A 493 13.82 7.71 23.55
CA PRO A 493 13.33 6.39 23.93
C PRO A 493 14.49 5.50 24.37
N GLU A 494 14.18 4.28 24.79
CA GLU A 494 15.20 3.31 25.14
C GLU A 494 16.22 3.13 23.99
N THR A 495 17.50 3.19 24.34
CA THR A 495 18.65 3.15 23.42
C THR A 495 19.74 2.30 24.03
N VAL A 496 20.38 1.45 23.22
CA VAL A 496 21.56 0.66 23.63
C VAL A 496 22.82 1.49 23.46
N THR A 497 22.97 2.10 22.29
CA THR A 497 24.10 2.95 21.90
C THR A 497 23.61 4.25 21.26
N LEU A 498 24.39 5.31 21.42
CA LEU A 498 24.27 6.55 20.64
C LEU A 498 25.61 6.87 19.97
N ARG A 499 25.56 7.62 18.86
CA ARG A 499 26.75 8.25 18.30
C ARG A 499 27.32 9.26 19.27
N SER A 500 28.65 9.34 19.34
CA SER A 500 29.33 10.40 20.10
C SER A 500 28.90 11.79 19.65
N THR A 501 28.67 12.01 18.35
CA THR A 501 28.17 13.29 17.81
C THR A 501 26.80 13.66 18.36
N THR A 502 25.84 12.72 18.40
CA THR A 502 24.51 12.93 18.97
C THR A 502 24.62 13.19 20.47
N TRP A 503 25.41 12.37 21.18
CA TRP A 503 25.64 12.51 22.62
C TRP A 503 26.17 13.90 23.00
N GLU A 504 27.19 14.40 22.30
CA GLU A 504 27.76 15.72 22.56
C GLU A 504 26.75 16.85 22.29
N LEU A 505 25.91 16.72 21.26
CA LEU A 505 24.87 17.70 20.98
C LEU A 505 23.78 17.71 22.06
N LEU A 506 23.37 16.55 22.59
CA LEU A 506 22.41 16.47 23.71
C LEU A 506 22.98 17.13 24.97
N LYS A 507 24.25 16.85 25.31
CA LYS A 507 24.94 17.49 26.44
C LYS A 507 24.97 19.01 26.26
N LYS A 508 25.38 19.47 25.07
CA LYS A 508 25.41 20.89 24.73
C LYS A 508 24.03 21.54 24.83
N PHE A 509 22.98 20.85 24.39
CA PHE A 509 21.61 21.36 24.47
C PHE A 509 21.14 21.57 25.90
N VAL A 510 21.40 20.60 26.79
CA VAL A 510 21.10 20.74 28.23
C VAL A 510 21.89 21.89 28.86
N LEU A 511 23.16 22.07 28.50
CA LEU A 511 23.99 23.19 28.98
C LEU A 511 23.48 24.57 28.53
N HIS A 512 22.62 24.62 27.50
CA HIS A 512 21.95 25.84 27.02
C HIS A 512 20.45 25.87 27.40
N ASP A 513 20.10 25.28 28.56
CA ASP A 513 18.74 25.24 29.12
C ASP A 513 17.70 24.45 28.29
N GLY A 514 18.17 23.73 27.26
CA GLY A 514 17.36 22.79 26.50
C GLY A 514 16.83 21.64 27.35
N LYS A 515 15.70 21.06 26.94
CA LYS A 515 15.04 19.96 27.68
C LYS A 515 15.29 18.63 26.98
N VAL A 516 15.89 17.68 27.70
CA VAL A 516 16.09 16.30 27.23
C VAL A 516 15.45 15.34 28.22
N PHE A 517 14.50 14.54 27.75
CA PHE A 517 13.77 13.57 28.57
C PHE A 517 14.05 12.16 28.08
N PHE A 518 14.49 11.27 28.97
CA PHE A 518 14.68 9.85 28.67
C PHE A 518 13.44 9.08 29.12
N THR A 519 12.79 8.36 28.20
CA THR A 519 11.61 7.52 28.48
C THR A 519 11.97 6.04 28.68
N GLY A 520 13.26 5.71 28.62
CA GLY A 520 13.84 4.44 29.01
C GLY A 520 15.24 4.64 29.62
N PRO A 521 15.97 3.54 29.91
CA PRO A 521 17.36 3.62 30.37
C PRO A 521 18.24 4.49 29.46
N ALA A 522 19.15 5.28 30.05
CA ALA A 522 20.18 5.97 29.29
C ALA A 522 21.13 4.95 28.62
N PRO A 523 21.73 5.27 27.46
CA PRO A 523 22.52 4.31 26.70
C PRO A 523 23.71 3.82 27.51
N GLY A 524 23.90 2.50 27.50
CA GLY A 524 25.06 1.84 28.10
C GLY A 524 26.33 2.01 27.26
N PHE A 525 26.18 2.32 25.97
CA PHE A 525 27.27 2.41 25.01
C PHE A 525 27.25 3.74 24.23
N ILE A 526 28.43 4.17 23.78
CA ILE A 526 28.62 5.29 22.84
C ILE A 526 29.52 4.79 21.71
N ASP A 527 29.10 4.95 20.46
CA ASP A 527 29.76 4.35 19.28
C ASP A 527 30.00 2.83 19.43
N GLY A 528 29.07 2.14 20.12
CA GLY A 528 29.16 0.71 20.44
C GLY A 528 30.18 0.34 21.54
N LEU A 529 30.85 1.32 22.16
CA LEU A 529 31.81 1.11 23.25
C LEU A 529 31.18 1.43 24.62
N PRO A 530 31.56 0.74 25.72
CA PRO A 530 31.02 1.02 27.05
C PRO A 530 31.15 2.50 27.43
N ARG A 531 30.03 3.12 27.78
CA ARG A 531 29.97 4.53 28.14
C ARG A 531 30.81 4.79 29.40
N GLN A 532 31.76 5.71 29.29
CA GLN A 532 32.70 6.07 30.37
C GLN A 532 32.23 7.26 31.22
N GLU A 533 31.32 8.09 30.69
CA GLU A 533 30.91 9.35 31.31
C GLU A 533 29.47 9.30 31.82
N GLU A 534 29.23 9.79 33.04
CA GLU A 534 27.88 10.09 33.53
C GLU A 534 27.49 11.53 33.16
N PHE A 535 26.24 11.74 32.74
CA PHE A 535 25.68 13.07 32.52
C PHE A 535 24.27 13.14 33.10
N PRO A 536 23.91 14.22 33.83
CA PRO A 536 22.64 14.32 34.54
C PRO A 536 21.50 14.62 33.57
N PHE A 537 20.91 13.57 32.98
CA PHE A 537 19.69 13.68 32.20
C PHE A 537 18.45 13.45 33.06
N GLU A 538 17.33 13.99 32.60
CA GLU A 538 16.05 13.83 33.26
C GLU A 538 15.35 12.57 32.73
N TYR A 539 15.19 11.57 33.60
CA TYR A 539 14.30 10.45 33.34
C TYR A 539 12.84 10.89 33.47
N CYS A 540 12.00 10.39 32.57
CA CYS A 540 10.57 10.71 32.51
C CYS A 540 9.81 9.43 32.19
N GLU A 541 8.96 8.99 33.12
CA GLU A 541 8.02 7.91 32.84
C GLU A 541 7.05 8.34 31.72
N LEU A 542 6.59 7.38 30.90
CA LEU A 542 5.70 7.68 29.77
C LEU A 542 4.41 8.41 30.21
N ALA A 543 3.89 8.08 31.40
CA ALA A 543 2.71 8.71 31.97
C ALA A 543 2.92 10.19 32.35
N GLU A 544 4.16 10.61 32.63
CA GLU A 544 4.51 11.97 33.03
C GLU A 544 4.85 12.87 31.83
N LEU A 545 5.11 12.27 30.66
CA LEU A 545 5.58 12.97 29.46
C LEU A 545 4.63 14.11 29.04
N SER A 546 3.32 13.87 29.17
CA SER A 546 2.27 14.86 28.88
C SER A 546 2.39 16.13 29.74
N GLU A 547 2.67 15.95 31.03
CA GLU A 547 2.81 17.05 31.98
C GLU A 547 4.13 17.79 31.76
N LYS A 548 5.23 17.05 31.62
CA LYS A 548 6.56 17.65 31.39
C LYS A 548 6.62 18.45 30.10
N LEU A 549 5.91 18.04 29.06
CA LEU A 549 5.85 18.74 27.78
C LEU A 549 4.64 19.69 27.62
N ALA A 550 3.83 19.89 28.67
CA ALA A 550 2.63 20.72 28.60
C ALA A 550 2.93 22.17 28.15
N PHE A 551 4.12 22.69 28.46
CA PHE A 551 4.57 24.03 28.04
C PHE A 551 4.77 24.17 26.51
N LEU A 552 4.83 23.05 25.77
CA LEU A 552 4.90 23.00 24.32
C LEU A 552 3.56 22.65 23.66
N ARG A 553 2.52 22.29 24.43
CA ARG A 553 1.21 21.93 23.87
C ARG A 553 0.57 23.15 23.20
N ARG A 554 0.45 23.09 21.87
CA ARG A 554 -0.21 24.13 21.07
C ARG A 554 -1.67 23.82 20.79
N VAL A 555 -2.01 22.56 20.65
CA VAL A 555 -3.35 22.08 20.30
C VAL A 555 -3.97 21.41 21.52
N SER A 556 -5.23 21.72 21.79
CA SER A 556 -5.99 21.10 22.87
C SER A 556 -7.37 20.70 22.34
N VAL A 557 -7.76 19.46 22.60
CA VAL A 557 -9.03 18.86 22.19
C VAL A 557 -9.68 18.26 23.43
N LYS A 558 -10.62 19.00 24.00
CA LYS A 558 -11.22 18.64 25.29
C LYS A 558 -12.63 18.11 25.15
N ASP A 559 -12.96 17.08 25.92
CA ASP A 559 -14.33 16.57 26.06
C ASP A 559 -15.22 17.51 26.89
N GLY A 560 -16.48 17.11 27.09
CA GLY A 560 -17.45 17.87 27.91
C GLY A 560 -17.07 18.01 29.39
N ASP A 561 -16.17 17.15 29.89
CA ASP A 561 -15.63 17.22 31.26
C ASP A 561 -14.35 18.07 31.34
N GLY A 562 -13.87 18.59 30.20
CA GLY A 562 -12.66 19.40 30.12
C GLY A 562 -11.35 18.59 30.10
N ARG A 563 -11.41 17.28 29.90
CA ARG A 563 -10.22 16.40 29.79
C ARG A 563 -9.75 16.32 28.35
N GLU A 564 -8.42 16.24 28.14
CA GLU A 564 -7.87 16.04 26.79
C GLU A 564 -8.28 14.66 26.25
N VAL A 565 -8.65 14.62 24.97
CA VAL A 565 -9.10 13.40 24.30
C VAL A 565 -7.89 12.67 23.69
N PRO A 566 -7.55 11.45 24.15
CA PRO A 566 -6.41 10.70 23.62
C PRO A 566 -6.73 10.02 22.29
N GLY A 567 -5.68 9.65 21.56
CA GLY A 567 -5.75 8.88 20.31
C GLY A 567 -6.15 9.67 19.07
N LEU A 568 -6.15 11.00 19.12
CA LEU A 568 -6.36 11.87 17.95
C LEU A 568 -5.02 12.24 17.31
N LEU A 569 -4.96 12.20 15.98
CA LEU A 569 -3.81 12.71 15.23
C LEU A 569 -4.08 14.15 14.81
N HIS A 570 -3.04 14.98 14.74
CA HIS A 570 -3.18 16.34 14.26
C HIS A 570 -1.94 16.83 13.53
N LEU A 571 -2.13 17.76 12.59
CA LEU A 571 -1.08 18.48 11.90
C LEU A 571 -1.34 19.99 11.99
N LEU A 572 -0.37 20.73 12.54
CA LEU A 572 -0.42 22.19 12.61
C LEU A 572 0.45 22.80 11.52
N LEU A 573 -0.18 23.60 10.65
CA LEU A 573 0.43 24.26 9.51
C LEU A 573 0.34 25.78 9.68
N ARG A 574 1.48 26.46 9.55
CA ARG A 574 1.58 27.92 9.56
C ARG A 574 1.49 28.43 8.12
N HIS A 575 0.51 29.29 7.85
CA HIS A 575 0.34 29.96 6.57
C HIS A 575 0.50 31.49 6.75
N LYS A 576 0.75 32.22 5.66
CA LYS A 576 0.96 33.70 5.67
C LYS A 576 -0.22 34.54 6.18
N LYS A 577 -1.38 33.93 6.48
CA LYS A 577 -2.63 34.62 6.87
C LYS A 577 -3.29 34.04 8.13
N GLY A 578 -2.61 33.11 8.80
CA GLY A 578 -3.17 32.34 9.91
C GLY A 578 -2.58 30.95 10.00
N SER A 579 -3.28 30.05 10.67
CA SER A 579 -2.86 28.65 10.85
C SER A 579 -3.96 27.68 10.42
N PHE A 580 -3.56 26.63 9.71
CA PHE A 580 -4.41 25.46 9.50
C PHE A 580 -4.12 24.42 10.57
N LEU A 581 -5.17 23.86 11.16
CA LEU A 581 -5.10 22.74 12.08
C LEU A 581 -5.94 21.60 11.51
N PHE A 582 -5.29 20.53 11.09
CA PHE A 582 -5.96 19.30 10.68
C PHE A 582 -6.02 18.35 11.86
N ILE A 583 -7.19 17.78 12.14
CA ILE A 583 -7.39 16.79 13.21
C ILE A 583 -8.05 15.57 12.59
N HIS A 584 -7.53 14.38 12.87
CA HIS A 584 -8.07 13.10 12.41
C HIS A 584 -8.39 12.19 13.60
N ASN A 585 -9.59 11.60 13.59
CA ASN A 585 -9.98 10.54 14.51
C ASN A 585 -9.75 9.17 13.83
N PRO A 586 -8.70 8.42 14.20
CA PRO A 586 -8.39 7.12 13.60
C PRO A 586 -9.32 5.98 14.06
N GLY A 587 -10.26 6.23 14.97
CA GLY A 587 -11.30 5.27 15.36
C GLY A 587 -10.88 4.20 16.37
N TYR A 588 -9.66 4.22 16.88
CA TYR A 588 -9.14 3.24 17.86
C TYR A 588 -9.77 3.39 19.24
N THR A 589 -10.20 2.27 19.83
CA THR A 589 -10.73 2.24 21.20
C THR A 589 -9.63 2.48 22.25
N PRO A 590 -9.96 2.88 23.48
CA PRO A 590 -8.97 3.01 24.56
C PRO A 590 -8.15 1.73 24.78
N GLU A 591 -8.76 0.55 24.63
CA GLU A 591 -8.09 -0.75 24.77
C GLU A 591 -7.04 -0.94 23.66
N THR A 592 -7.39 -0.65 22.39
CA THR A 592 -6.44 -0.72 21.29
C THR A 592 -5.31 0.31 21.41
N LEU A 593 -5.61 1.50 21.95
CA LEU A 593 -4.61 2.54 22.18
C LEU A 593 -3.63 2.18 23.30
N ALA A 594 -4.05 1.36 24.27
CA ALA A 594 -3.22 0.92 25.38
C ALA A 594 -2.24 -0.20 25.00
N ASP A 595 -2.48 -0.91 23.89
CA ASP A 595 -1.63 -2.00 23.43
C ASP A 595 -0.64 -1.53 22.34
N ALA A 596 0.53 -1.07 22.76
CA ALA A 596 1.62 -0.67 21.87
C ALA A 596 2.22 -1.86 21.08
N THR A 597 1.94 -3.11 21.47
CA THR A 597 2.41 -4.31 20.77
C THR A 597 1.46 -4.77 19.66
N ASN A 598 0.25 -4.19 19.59
CA ASN A 598 -0.74 -4.53 18.57
C ASN A 598 -0.53 -3.75 17.26
N TRP A 599 0.53 -4.08 16.55
CA TRP A 599 0.86 -3.48 15.24
C TRP A 599 -0.19 -3.82 14.17
N ARG A 600 -0.94 -4.92 14.35
CA ARG A 600 -1.95 -5.47 13.43
C ARG A 600 -3.39 -5.19 13.89
N GLY A 601 -3.63 -3.98 14.39
CA GLY A 601 -4.92 -3.52 14.92
C GLY A 601 -6.11 -3.70 13.98
N ASP A 602 -7.29 -3.30 14.44
CA ASP A 602 -8.52 -3.48 13.67
C ASP A 602 -8.44 -2.80 12.30
N ALA A 603 -8.98 -3.49 11.29
CA ALA A 603 -9.12 -2.94 9.95
C ALA A 603 -9.88 -1.63 10.04
N ILE A 604 -9.44 -0.63 9.27
CA ILE A 604 -9.99 0.72 9.36
C ILE A 604 -11.52 0.75 9.23
N HIS A 605 -12.10 -0.09 8.36
CA HIS A 605 -13.55 -0.25 8.19
C HIS A 605 -14.28 -0.95 9.35
N LEU A 606 -13.56 -1.62 10.25
CA LEU A 606 -14.10 -2.30 11.45
C LEU A 606 -13.99 -1.46 12.72
N ARG A 607 -13.24 -0.34 12.68
CA ARG A 607 -13.10 0.59 13.81
C ARG A 607 -14.42 1.25 14.13
N ASN A 608 -14.65 1.60 15.40
CA ASN A 608 -15.97 2.03 15.86
C ASN A 608 -15.98 3.18 16.89
N ARG A 609 -14.83 3.75 17.29
CA ARG A 609 -14.80 4.86 18.27
C ARG A 609 -15.15 6.21 17.64
N GLU A 610 -16.29 6.75 18.04
CA GLU A 610 -16.67 8.15 17.79
C GLU A 610 -16.18 9.05 18.94
N VAL A 611 -15.80 10.28 18.60
CA VAL A 611 -15.47 11.33 19.57
C VAL A 611 -16.48 12.45 19.41
N LYS A 612 -17.25 12.74 20.46
CA LYS A 612 -18.37 13.70 20.40
C LYS A 612 -18.20 14.81 21.41
N ASN A 613 -18.87 15.92 21.13
CA ASN A 613 -18.96 17.07 22.01
C ASN A 613 -17.59 17.64 22.43
N VAL A 614 -16.63 17.75 21.50
CA VAL A 614 -15.29 18.25 21.82
C VAL A 614 -15.13 19.73 21.52
N LYS A 615 -14.36 20.42 22.35
CA LYS A 615 -13.91 21.79 22.15
C LYS A 615 -12.45 21.79 21.70
N ILE A 616 -12.21 22.36 20.53
CA ILE A 616 -10.86 22.44 19.92
C ILE A 616 -10.32 23.86 20.08
N THR A 617 -9.10 23.98 20.61
CA THR A 617 -8.42 25.27 20.77
C THR A 617 -6.98 25.22 20.28
N LEU A 618 -6.48 26.38 19.83
CA LEU A 618 -5.11 26.58 19.37
C LEU A 618 -4.47 27.69 20.20
N ALA A 619 -3.31 27.42 20.81
CA ALA A 619 -2.59 28.38 21.64
C ALA A 619 -2.23 29.64 20.84
N GLY A 620 -2.55 30.80 21.40
CA GLY A 620 -2.26 32.11 20.80
C GLY A 620 -3.19 32.52 19.64
N SER A 621 -4.25 31.77 19.34
CA SER A 621 -5.30 32.22 18.42
C SER A 621 -6.45 32.91 19.16
N ALA A 622 -7.05 33.91 18.51
CA ALA A 622 -8.24 34.61 19.02
C ALA A 622 -9.36 34.54 17.98
N GLY A 623 -10.59 34.24 18.43
CA GLY A 623 -11.78 34.16 17.57
C GLY A 623 -12.19 32.73 17.20
N THR A 624 -13.35 32.63 16.55
CA THR A 624 -13.91 31.35 16.08
C THR A 624 -13.20 30.90 14.81
N PRO A 625 -12.62 29.68 14.76
CA PRO A 625 -12.00 29.17 13.53
C PRO A 625 -13.03 28.92 12.43
N GLU A 626 -12.56 28.79 11.20
CA GLU A 626 -13.36 28.33 10.06
C GLU A 626 -13.13 26.82 9.85
N ILE A 627 -14.17 26.06 9.52
CA ILE A 627 -14.02 24.72 8.92
C ILE A 627 -13.87 24.90 7.42
N TRP A 628 -12.79 24.35 6.87
CA TRP A 628 -12.52 24.24 5.45
C TRP A 628 -12.73 22.79 5.04
N ASP A 629 -13.85 22.50 4.39
CA ASP A 629 -14.22 21.12 4.07
C ASP A 629 -13.51 20.68 2.77
N PRO A 630 -12.52 19.76 2.84
CA PRO A 630 -11.79 19.37 1.66
C PRO A 630 -12.62 18.48 0.73
N SER A 631 -13.75 17.90 1.16
CA SER A 631 -14.57 17.05 0.29
C SER A 631 -15.35 17.88 -0.75
N ASP A 632 -15.98 18.98 -0.33
CA ASP A 632 -16.82 19.82 -1.20
C ASP A 632 -16.21 21.21 -1.49
N GLY A 633 -15.12 21.57 -0.82
CA GLY A 633 -14.49 22.88 -0.96
C GLY A 633 -15.25 24.02 -0.26
N SER A 634 -16.22 23.72 0.61
CA SER A 634 -16.94 24.75 1.37
C SER A 634 -16.10 25.31 2.52
N CYS A 635 -16.42 26.53 2.93
CA CYS A 635 -15.80 27.19 4.08
C CYS A 635 -16.91 27.77 4.97
N ARG A 636 -16.90 27.44 6.27
CA ARG A 636 -17.94 27.83 7.23
C ARG A 636 -17.36 28.18 8.60
N ALA A 637 -18.10 28.88 9.44
CA ALA A 637 -17.68 29.09 10.83
C ALA A 637 -17.71 27.74 11.56
N ALA A 638 -16.66 27.43 12.31
CA ALA A 638 -16.67 26.26 13.16
C ALA A 638 -17.69 26.46 14.29
N PRO A 639 -18.53 25.46 14.61
CA PRO A 639 -19.28 25.48 15.85
C PRO A 639 -18.32 25.45 17.04
N GLU A 640 -18.77 25.94 18.21
CA GLU A 640 -17.95 25.87 19.44
C GLU A 640 -17.65 24.41 19.84
N ILE A 641 -18.59 23.51 19.53
CA ILE A 641 -18.53 22.08 19.83
C ILE A 641 -18.53 21.31 18.51
N ILE A 642 -17.57 20.41 18.35
CA ILE A 642 -17.37 19.59 17.16
C ILE A 642 -17.53 18.11 17.51
N ASP A 643 -18.14 17.36 16.60
CA ASP A 643 -18.13 15.90 16.62
C ASP A 643 -17.13 15.40 15.58
N LEU A 644 -16.33 14.40 15.97
CA LEU A 644 -15.38 13.68 15.13
C LEU A 644 -15.82 12.20 15.04
N PRO A 645 -16.65 11.85 14.04
CA PRO A 645 -16.99 10.46 13.74
C PRO A 645 -15.76 9.55 13.57
N VAL A 646 -15.97 8.24 13.62
CA VAL A 646 -14.92 7.24 13.33
C VAL A 646 -14.29 7.52 11.98
N ASN A 647 -12.95 7.48 11.90
CA ASN A 647 -12.18 7.65 10.65
C ASN A 647 -12.44 8.97 9.92
N SER A 648 -12.94 9.98 10.62
CA SER A 648 -13.21 11.30 10.06
C SER A 648 -12.08 12.28 10.38
N SER A 649 -12.07 13.41 9.69
CA SER A 649 -11.16 14.50 10.01
C SER A 649 -11.81 15.87 9.84
N CYS A 650 -11.18 16.87 10.42
CA CYS A 650 -11.60 18.26 10.37
C CYS A 650 -10.39 19.15 10.08
N LEU A 651 -10.50 19.99 9.04
CA LEU A 651 -9.53 21.04 8.74
C LEU A 651 -10.06 22.38 9.23
N LEU A 652 -9.40 22.94 10.24
CA LEU A 652 -9.72 24.23 10.83
C LEU A 652 -8.74 25.29 10.35
N PHE A 653 -9.23 26.49 10.04
CA PHE A 653 -8.40 27.66 9.74
C PHE A 653 -8.61 28.74 10.81
N PHE A 654 -7.53 29.06 11.52
CA PHE A 654 -7.46 30.15 12.49
C PHE A 654 -6.88 31.38 11.79
N ALA A 655 -7.75 32.24 11.28
CA ALA A 655 -7.37 33.45 10.57
C ALA A 655 -6.84 34.55 11.51
N ASP A 656 -5.90 35.36 11.05
CA ASP A 656 -5.46 36.55 11.79
C ASP A 656 -6.56 37.63 11.90
N LYS A 657 -7.55 37.58 11.01
CA LYS A 657 -8.75 38.44 11.01
C LYS A 657 -10.00 37.59 10.75
N PRO A 658 -11.05 37.69 11.60
CA PRO A 658 -12.27 36.91 11.42
C PRO A 658 -12.97 37.29 10.11
N ARG A 659 -13.49 36.29 9.39
CA ARG A 659 -14.37 36.48 8.21
C ARG A 659 -15.78 36.01 8.53
N ASN A 660 -16.76 36.62 7.86
CA ASN A 660 -18.15 36.16 7.93
C ASN A 660 -18.27 34.85 7.16
N ALA A 661 -18.74 33.82 7.83
CA ALA A 661 -18.93 32.51 7.26
C ALA A 661 -20.40 32.08 7.38
N ALA A 662 -20.88 31.29 6.41
CA ALA A 662 -22.26 30.87 6.35
C ALA A 662 -22.61 29.86 7.46
N LYS A 663 -23.87 29.85 7.91
CA LYS A 663 -24.38 28.84 8.85
C LYS A 663 -24.60 27.51 8.13
N ARG A 664 -24.40 26.40 8.86
CA ARG A 664 -24.70 25.05 8.38
C ARG A 664 -26.22 24.83 8.35
N ASP A 665 -26.63 24.11 7.33
CA ASP A 665 -27.97 23.57 7.19
C ASP A 665 -28.15 22.31 8.06
N GLU A 666 -29.15 22.30 8.93
CA GLU A 666 -29.48 21.14 9.76
C GLU A 666 -30.32 20.13 8.97
N TYR A 667 -29.86 18.87 8.93
CA TYR A 667 -30.54 17.75 8.28
C TYR A 667 -31.09 16.77 9.32
N HIS A 668 -32.35 16.35 9.15
CA HIS A 668 -32.98 15.37 10.04
C HIS A 668 -32.95 13.95 9.44
N PRO A 669 -32.63 12.91 10.23
CA PRO A 669 -32.65 11.53 9.76
C PRO A 669 -34.07 11.06 9.41
N VAL A 670 -34.19 10.30 8.31
CA VAL A 670 -35.43 9.71 7.81
C VAL A 670 -35.26 8.20 7.66
N ALA A 671 -36.13 7.44 8.31
CA ALA A 671 -36.21 5.99 8.15
C ALA A 671 -36.94 5.63 6.84
N VAL A 672 -36.49 4.58 6.17
CA VAL A 672 -37.10 4.05 4.94
C VAL A 672 -37.62 2.64 5.16
N LYS A 673 -38.58 2.20 4.34
CA LYS A 673 -39.17 0.85 4.40
C LYS A 673 -39.03 0.16 3.05
N GLY A 674 -38.53 -1.06 3.06
CA GLY A 674 -38.50 -1.96 1.90
C GLY A 674 -39.82 -2.75 1.74
N PRO A 675 -39.91 -3.64 0.73
CA PRO A 675 -38.88 -3.89 -0.27
C PRO A 675 -38.76 -2.74 -1.28
N PHE A 676 -37.57 -2.60 -1.87
CA PHE A 676 -37.22 -1.55 -2.81
C PHE A 676 -37.29 -2.08 -4.24
N LYS A 677 -37.81 -1.25 -5.17
CA LYS A 677 -37.60 -1.50 -6.60
C LYS A 677 -36.16 -1.21 -6.96
N VAL A 678 -35.53 -2.12 -7.69
CA VAL A 678 -34.11 -2.00 -8.02
C VAL A 678 -33.81 -2.14 -9.50
N LYS A 679 -32.65 -1.60 -9.91
CA LYS A 679 -32.06 -1.83 -11.23
C LYS A 679 -30.57 -2.13 -11.08
N LEU A 680 -30.11 -3.19 -11.73
CA LEU A 680 -28.69 -3.51 -11.82
C LEU A 680 -28.01 -2.61 -12.86
N THR A 681 -26.80 -2.11 -12.58
CA THR A 681 -26.03 -1.27 -13.53
C THR A 681 -25.26 -2.09 -14.57
N GLU A 682 -25.15 -3.38 -14.34
CA GLU A 682 -24.42 -4.38 -15.14
C GLU A 682 -25.26 -5.67 -15.17
N PRO A 683 -25.07 -6.58 -16.15
CA PRO A 683 -25.72 -7.89 -16.13
C PRO A 683 -25.42 -8.66 -14.84
N ASN A 684 -26.35 -9.53 -14.42
CA ASN A 684 -26.07 -10.46 -13.34
C ASN A 684 -25.08 -11.55 -13.79
N VAL A 685 -24.39 -12.15 -12.83
CA VAL A 685 -23.28 -13.09 -13.08
C VAL A 685 -23.61 -14.45 -12.49
N LEU A 686 -23.40 -15.51 -13.28
CA LEU A 686 -23.23 -16.87 -12.78
C LEU A 686 -21.77 -17.29 -13.03
N LEU A 687 -21.07 -17.65 -11.96
CA LEU A 687 -19.64 -17.99 -11.98
C LEU A 687 -19.43 -19.48 -12.27
N PHE A 688 -18.58 -19.79 -13.24
CA PHE A 688 -18.05 -21.12 -13.48
C PHE A 688 -16.56 -21.17 -13.09
N ASP A 689 -16.28 -21.45 -11.81
CA ASP A 689 -14.94 -21.70 -11.28
C ASP A 689 -14.61 -23.20 -11.14
N ARG A 690 -15.59 -24.07 -11.41
CA ARG A 690 -15.47 -25.52 -11.37
C ARG A 690 -15.93 -26.16 -12.67
N ALA A 691 -15.22 -27.19 -13.11
CA ALA A 691 -15.53 -27.92 -14.33
C ALA A 691 -15.28 -29.42 -14.18
N GLU A 692 -16.00 -30.20 -14.98
CA GLU A 692 -15.71 -31.60 -15.22
C GLU A 692 -14.71 -31.73 -16.36
N LEU A 693 -13.67 -32.55 -16.19
CA LEU A 693 -12.68 -32.84 -17.22
C LEU A 693 -13.07 -34.07 -18.04
N ALA A 694 -13.00 -33.99 -19.36
CA ALA A 694 -13.20 -35.15 -20.22
C ALA A 694 -12.17 -36.27 -19.95
N ALA A 695 -12.64 -37.50 -19.80
CA ALA A 695 -11.78 -38.67 -19.59
C ALA A 695 -11.28 -39.25 -20.92
N SER A 696 -10.09 -39.85 -20.93
CA SER A 696 -9.49 -40.43 -22.13
C SER A 696 -10.28 -41.61 -22.72
N HIS A 697 -11.07 -42.30 -21.92
CA HIS A 697 -11.93 -43.42 -22.32
C HIS A 697 -13.40 -42.99 -22.59
N GLY A 698 -13.65 -41.69 -22.72
CA GLY A 698 -15.00 -41.14 -22.84
C GLY A 698 -15.66 -40.91 -21.47
N GLY A 699 -16.60 -39.95 -21.43
CA GLY A 699 -17.22 -39.46 -20.21
C GLY A 699 -16.44 -38.31 -19.54
N PHE A 700 -16.84 -37.97 -18.32
CA PHE A 700 -16.32 -36.82 -17.58
C PHE A 700 -15.98 -37.22 -16.13
N HIS A 701 -14.88 -36.68 -15.61
CA HIS A 701 -14.52 -36.77 -14.20
C HIS A 701 -15.38 -35.83 -13.35
N ALA A 702 -15.48 -36.11 -12.04
CA ALA A 702 -16.22 -35.25 -11.12
C ALA A 702 -15.72 -33.79 -11.15
N PRO A 703 -16.60 -32.79 -10.95
CA PRO A 703 -16.23 -31.38 -11.03
C PRO A 703 -15.12 -31.00 -10.05
N GLN A 704 -14.10 -30.30 -10.55
CA GLN A 704 -12.98 -29.77 -9.76
C GLN A 704 -12.84 -28.26 -10.01
N GLU A 705 -12.28 -27.55 -9.02
CA GLU A 705 -11.83 -26.17 -9.20
C GLU A 705 -10.86 -26.07 -10.39
N LEU A 706 -11.07 -25.08 -11.26
CA LEU A 706 -10.30 -24.91 -12.49
C LEU A 706 -8.80 -24.79 -12.23
N ARG A 707 -8.39 -24.12 -11.14
CA ARG A 707 -6.98 -23.99 -10.77
C ARG A 707 -6.33 -25.32 -10.40
N ARG A 708 -7.04 -26.15 -9.63
CA ARG A 708 -6.59 -27.51 -9.27
C ARG A 708 -6.50 -28.39 -10.51
N LEU A 709 -7.47 -28.24 -11.42
CA LEU A 709 -7.50 -28.96 -12.68
C LEU A 709 -6.34 -28.57 -13.59
N ASP A 710 -6.05 -27.27 -13.72
CA ASP A 710 -4.92 -26.74 -14.46
C ASP A 710 -3.58 -27.29 -13.93
N ASN A 711 -3.35 -27.24 -12.62
CA ASN A 711 -2.17 -27.82 -11.98
C ASN A 711 -2.01 -29.34 -12.23
N PHE A 712 -3.13 -30.07 -12.17
CA PHE A 712 -3.14 -31.50 -12.47
C PHE A 712 -2.75 -31.79 -13.92
N LEU A 713 -3.30 -31.04 -14.88
CA LEU A 713 -3.00 -31.16 -16.31
C LEU A 713 -1.56 -30.76 -16.61
N ARG A 714 -1.06 -29.67 -16.00
CA ARG A 714 0.33 -29.22 -16.13
C ARG A 714 1.32 -30.29 -15.67
N LYS A 715 1.08 -30.89 -14.50
CA LYS A 715 1.90 -31.99 -13.98
C LYS A 715 1.94 -33.20 -14.93
N ARG A 716 0.81 -33.59 -15.52
CA ARG A 716 0.76 -34.68 -16.51
C ARG A 716 1.41 -34.29 -17.84
N GLY A 717 1.36 -33.02 -18.17
CA GLY A 717 1.85 -32.42 -19.39
C GLY A 717 3.32 -32.06 -19.39
N ASP A 718 4.02 -32.24 -18.27
CA ASP A 718 5.39 -31.73 -18.07
C ASP A 718 5.47 -30.21 -18.34
N LEU A 719 4.48 -29.47 -17.84
CA LEU A 719 4.46 -28.01 -17.85
C LEU A 719 4.72 -27.47 -16.44
N PRO A 720 5.36 -26.29 -16.31
CA PRO A 720 5.55 -25.63 -15.02
C PRO A 720 4.19 -25.43 -14.32
N PRO A 721 4.09 -25.74 -13.01
CA PRO A 721 2.85 -25.61 -12.26
C PRO A 721 2.41 -24.15 -12.15
N ARG A 722 1.18 -23.97 -11.71
CA ARG A 722 0.55 -22.69 -11.48
C ARG A 722 0.97 -22.07 -10.16
N MET A 723 2.16 -21.47 -10.14
CA MET A 723 2.77 -20.83 -8.99
C MET A 723 3.24 -19.40 -9.29
N ILE A 724 3.43 -18.60 -8.23
CA ILE A 724 4.16 -17.34 -8.23
C ILE A 724 5.36 -17.55 -7.30
N PRO A 725 6.58 -17.13 -7.67
CA PRO A 725 6.94 -16.30 -8.83
C PRO A 725 7.05 -17.05 -10.17
N ARG A 726 6.89 -16.34 -11.31
CA ARG A 726 7.12 -16.86 -12.67
C ARG A 726 7.95 -15.90 -13.51
N ARG A 727 8.63 -16.43 -14.54
CA ARG A 727 9.20 -15.65 -15.64
C ARG A 727 8.16 -14.79 -16.34
N GLN A 728 8.55 -13.61 -16.81
CA GLN A 728 7.70 -12.86 -17.72
C GLN A 728 7.53 -13.62 -19.05
N PRO A 729 6.33 -13.60 -19.66
CA PRO A 729 6.10 -14.18 -20.98
C PRO A 729 7.11 -13.71 -22.04
N TRP A 730 7.49 -12.43 -22.04
CA TRP A 730 8.47 -11.91 -23.00
C TRP A 730 9.87 -12.51 -22.84
N ALA A 731 10.23 -12.96 -21.63
CA ALA A 731 11.53 -13.55 -21.31
C ALA A 731 11.53 -15.09 -21.42
N ASP A 732 10.37 -15.72 -21.60
CA ASP A 732 10.24 -17.17 -21.75
C ASP A 732 10.54 -17.58 -23.20
N GLN A 733 11.69 -18.23 -23.41
CA GLN A 733 12.13 -18.73 -24.72
C GLN A 733 11.77 -20.21 -24.95
N ASN A 734 11.01 -20.83 -24.05
CA ASN A 734 10.65 -22.25 -24.17
C ASN A 734 9.64 -22.50 -25.31
N GLU A 735 9.73 -23.68 -25.91
CA GLU A 735 8.78 -24.13 -26.93
C GLU A 735 7.35 -24.26 -26.35
N ILE A 736 6.35 -23.74 -27.08
CA ILE A 736 4.95 -23.77 -26.65
C ILE A 736 4.37 -25.17 -26.87
N LYS A 737 4.41 -26.00 -25.82
CA LYS A 737 3.71 -27.29 -25.79
C LYS A 737 2.23 -27.09 -25.47
N ARG A 738 1.36 -27.35 -26.44
CA ARG A 738 -0.11 -27.25 -26.30
C ARG A 738 -0.71 -28.58 -25.84
N ILE A 739 -1.51 -28.54 -24.78
CA ILE A 739 -2.25 -29.70 -24.27
C ILE A 739 -3.74 -29.44 -24.48
N PRO A 740 -4.45 -30.22 -25.32
CA PRO A 740 -5.87 -30.03 -25.53
C PRO A 740 -6.67 -30.40 -24.28
N VAL A 741 -7.70 -29.61 -23.98
CA VAL A 741 -8.57 -29.78 -22.81
C VAL A 741 -10.02 -29.66 -23.26
N THR A 742 -10.87 -30.57 -22.79
CA THR A 742 -12.32 -30.45 -22.93
C THR A 742 -12.94 -30.42 -21.54
N LEU A 743 -13.65 -29.33 -21.26
CA LEU A 743 -14.30 -29.04 -19.99
C LEU A 743 -15.82 -29.06 -20.18
N ARG A 744 -16.54 -29.58 -19.19
CA ARG A 744 -18.00 -29.43 -19.09
C ARG A 744 -18.35 -28.62 -17.85
N PHE A 745 -19.08 -27.53 -18.07
CA PHE A 745 -19.71 -26.73 -17.04
C PHE A 745 -21.22 -27.01 -17.03
N SER A 746 -21.84 -26.91 -15.86
CA SER A 746 -23.24 -27.26 -15.67
C SER A 746 -23.97 -26.20 -14.86
N CYS A 747 -25.17 -25.85 -15.29
CA CYS A 747 -26.10 -25.05 -14.50
C CYS A 747 -27.54 -25.48 -14.78
N TYR A 748 -28.44 -25.19 -13.85
CA TYR A 748 -29.87 -25.37 -14.01
C TYR A 748 -30.52 -24.06 -14.46
N ALA A 749 -31.53 -24.12 -15.30
CA ALA A 749 -32.42 -23.01 -15.58
C ALA A 749 -33.80 -23.32 -15.01
N ASP A 750 -34.13 -22.72 -13.86
CA ASP A 750 -35.46 -22.83 -13.25
C ASP A 750 -36.47 -22.07 -14.12
N VAL A 751 -36.04 -20.95 -14.70
CA VAL A 751 -36.72 -20.21 -15.75
C VAL A 751 -35.73 -19.85 -16.87
N LEU A 752 -36.23 -19.69 -18.10
CA LEU A 752 -35.40 -19.19 -19.19
C LEU A 752 -35.31 -17.65 -19.12
N PRO A 753 -34.09 -17.07 -19.17
CA PRO A 753 -33.92 -15.63 -19.26
C PRO A 753 -34.63 -15.06 -20.50
N GLN A 754 -35.31 -13.92 -20.32
CA GLN A 754 -36.05 -13.27 -21.41
C GLN A 754 -35.14 -12.42 -22.31
N GLY A 755 -33.99 -11.99 -21.79
CA GLY A 755 -32.98 -11.21 -22.51
C GLY A 755 -31.82 -12.07 -23.03
N PRO A 756 -30.86 -11.46 -23.75
CA PRO A 756 -29.67 -12.15 -24.20
C PRO A 756 -28.84 -12.65 -23.02
N VAL A 757 -28.22 -13.82 -23.20
CA VAL A 757 -27.27 -14.41 -22.26
C VAL A 757 -25.95 -14.61 -22.98
N TYR A 758 -24.84 -14.27 -22.32
CA TYR A 758 -23.50 -14.38 -22.88
C TYR A 758 -22.66 -15.33 -22.04
N PHE A 759 -21.90 -16.22 -22.70
CA PHE A 759 -20.83 -16.98 -22.09
C PHE A 759 -19.51 -16.22 -22.27
N ALA A 760 -18.81 -15.93 -21.18
CA ALA A 760 -17.55 -15.20 -21.20
C ALA A 760 -16.38 -16.10 -20.75
N CYS A 761 -15.27 -16.06 -21.48
CA CYS A 761 -14.01 -16.73 -21.13
C CYS A 761 -12.79 -15.96 -21.67
N GLU A 762 -11.62 -16.16 -21.06
CA GLU A 762 -10.40 -15.48 -21.49
C GLU A 762 -9.78 -16.05 -22.77
N ASP A 763 -10.03 -17.32 -23.09
CA ASP A 763 -9.41 -17.93 -24.26
C ASP A 763 -10.15 -17.53 -25.56
N PRO A 764 -9.52 -16.74 -26.45
CA PRO A 764 -10.11 -16.42 -27.76
C PRO A 764 -10.24 -17.65 -28.67
N GLU A 765 -9.41 -18.68 -28.49
CA GLU A 765 -9.40 -19.93 -29.27
C GLU A 765 -10.41 -20.97 -28.73
N ALA A 766 -11.09 -20.70 -27.61
CA ALA A 766 -12.03 -21.65 -27.03
C ALA A 766 -13.30 -21.81 -27.88
N GLU A 767 -13.63 -23.06 -28.21
CA GLU A 767 -14.92 -23.42 -28.81
C GLU A 767 -15.92 -23.77 -27.70
N ILE A 768 -17.02 -23.03 -27.65
CA ILE A 768 -18.07 -23.23 -26.64
C ILE A 768 -19.35 -23.74 -27.31
N SER A 769 -19.98 -24.77 -26.74
CA SER A 769 -21.34 -25.17 -27.10
C SER A 769 -22.23 -25.31 -25.87
N CYS A 770 -23.53 -25.03 -26.01
CA CYS A 770 -24.55 -25.26 -24.98
C CYS A 770 -25.54 -26.31 -25.48
N ASN A 771 -25.70 -27.41 -24.76
CA ASN A 771 -26.59 -28.54 -25.12
C ASN A 771 -26.42 -29.00 -26.59
N GLY A 772 -25.17 -29.04 -27.06
CA GLY A 772 -24.84 -29.44 -28.44
C GLY A 772 -24.92 -28.32 -29.48
N THR A 773 -25.44 -27.14 -29.14
CA THR A 773 -25.49 -25.97 -30.04
C THR A 773 -24.20 -25.16 -29.89
N LEU A 774 -23.42 -25.04 -30.97
CA LEU A 774 -22.21 -24.20 -30.99
C LEU A 774 -22.59 -22.72 -30.79
N LEU A 775 -21.84 -22.02 -29.94
CA LEU A 775 -22.05 -20.61 -29.65
C LEU A 775 -21.23 -19.73 -30.61
N GLU A 776 -21.84 -18.64 -31.07
CA GLU A 776 -21.19 -17.67 -31.94
C GLU A 776 -20.58 -16.53 -31.11
N ARG A 777 -19.38 -16.09 -31.49
CA ARG A 777 -18.69 -14.95 -30.88
C ARG A 777 -19.46 -13.65 -31.11
N THR A 778 -19.35 -12.72 -30.17
CA THR A 778 -19.97 -11.39 -30.23
C THR A 778 -18.96 -10.29 -29.92
N ASP A 779 -19.31 -9.05 -30.27
CA ASP A 779 -18.60 -7.82 -29.89
C ASP A 779 -19.00 -7.27 -28.52
N TYR A 780 -19.86 -7.99 -27.78
CA TYR A 780 -20.22 -7.65 -26.41
C TYR A 780 -18.97 -7.46 -25.54
N GLN A 781 -19.00 -6.48 -24.64
CA GLN A 781 -17.92 -6.19 -23.70
C GLN A 781 -18.48 -6.11 -22.29
N TRP A 782 -17.64 -6.43 -21.31
CA TRP A 782 -17.93 -6.25 -19.90
C TRP A 782 -16.80 -5.45 -19.24
N PHE A 783 -16.28 -5.87 -18.09
CA PHE A 783 -15.36 -5.07 -17.29
C PHE A 783 -13.88 -5.10 -17.75
N ASP A 784 -13.47 -6.04 -18.60
CA ASP A 784 -12.07 -6.18 -19.04
C ASP A 784 -11.94 -6.63 -20.50
N HIS A 785 -10.83 -6.23 -21.13
CA HIS A 785 -10.52 -6.50 -22.54
C HIS A 785 -9.99 -7.92 -22.79
N SER A 786 -9.57 -8.68 -21.77
CA SER A 786 -9.08 -10.04 -21.94
C SER A 786 -10.21 -11.06 -22.11
N LEU A 787 -11.48 -10.67 -21.88
CA LEU A 787 -12.63 -11.56 -22.01
C LEU A 787 -13.19 -11.59 -23.43
N ASN A 788 -13.55 -12.79 -23.86
CA ASN A 788 -14.21 -13.06 -25.13
C ASN A 788 -15.62 -13.59 -24.87
N PHE A 789 -16.59 -13.11 -25.64
CA PHE A 789 -18.01 -13.36 -25.39
C PHE A 789 -18.63 -14.15 -26.53
N SER A 790 -19.51 -15.09 -26.17
CA SER A 790 -20.31 -15.86 -27.11
C SER A 790 -21.78 -15.81 -26.69
N MET A 791 -22.68 -15.54 -27.63
CA MET A 791 -24.12 -15.50 -27.33
C MET A 791 -24.65 -16.91 -27.10
N VAL A 792 -25.27 -17.14 -25.94
CA VAL A 792 -25.80 -18.45 -25.57
C VAL A 792 -27.06 -18.76 -26.40
N LYS A 793 -27.03 -19.89 -27.08
CA LYS A 793 -28.15 -20.50 -27.82
C LYS A 793 -28.32 -21.94 -27.32
N GLY A 794 -29.54 -22.47 -27.36
CA GLY A 794 -29.83 -23.87 -26.97
C GLY A 794 -30.01 -24.11 -25.46
N LEU A 795 -30.18 -23.04 -24.67
CA LEU A 795 -30.56 -23.16 -23.26
C LEU A 795 -32.00 -23.71 -23.12
N THR A 796 -32.21 -24.64 -22.21
CA THR A 796 -33.51 -25.27 -21.92
C THR A 796 -33.83 -25.21 -20.43
N CYS A 797 -35.10 -25.27 -20.04
CA CYS A 797 -35.45 -25.43 -18.62
C CYS A 797 -34.86 -26.74 -18.06
N GLY A 798 -34.38 -26.72 -16.83
CA GLY A 798 -33.66 -27.83 -16.20
C GLY A 798 -32.15 -27.76 -16.40
N LEU A 799 -31.47 -28.92 -16.40
CA LEU A 799 -30.01 -29.01 -16.49
C LEU A 799 -29.50 -28.65 -17.88
N ASN A 800 -28.49 -27.78 -17.94
CA ASN A 800 -27.79 -27.37 -19.14
C ASN A 800 -26.31 -27.66 -19.02
N HIS A 801 -25.70 -28.10 -20.12
CA HIS A 801 -24.27 -28.38 -20.21
C HIS A 801 -23.59 -27.45 -21.22
N PHE A 802 -22.55 -26.76 -20.76
CA PHE A 802 -21.64 -25.99 -21.60
C PHE A 802 -20.35 -26.79 -21.80
N ILE A 803 -20.05 -27.12 -23.05
CA ILE A 803 -18.80 -27.80 -23.43
C ILE A 803 -17.82 -26.75 -23.94
N CYS A 804 -16.69 -26.62 -23.26
CA CYS A 804 -15.58 -25.76 -23.66
C CYS A 804 -14.41 -26.63 -24.14
N ARG A 805 -14.03 -26.49 -25.40
CA ARG A 805 -12.81 -27.11 -25.96
C ARG A 805 -11.75 -26.03 -26.09
N THR A 806 -10.61 -26.26 -25.45
CA THR A 806 -9.51 -25.29 -25.31
C THR A 806 -8.17 -26.04 -25.19
N HIS A 807 -7.11 -25.35 -24.81
CA HIS A 807 -5.77 -25.86 -24.62
C HIS A 807 -5.05 -25.11 -23.50
N ILE A 808 -4.11 -25.77 -22.83
CA ILE A 808 -3.16 -25.13 -21.90
C ILE A 808 -1.74 -25.20 -22.46
N HIS A 809 -0.90 -24.23 -22.07
CA HIS A 809 0.54 -24.22 -22.34
C HIS A 809 1.27 -23.35 -21.29
N ASN A 810 2.58 -23.13 -21.45
CA ASN A 810 3.41 -22.32 -20.54
C ASN A 810 2.84 -20.91 -20.29
N LEU A 811 2.34 -20.24 -21.34
CA LEU A 811 1.79 -18.87 -21.27
C LEU A 811 0.26 -18.80 -21.11
N ARG A 812 -0.45 -19.93 -21.05
CA ARG A 812 -1.93 -19.97 -21.01
C ARG A 812 -2.43 -20.93 -19.94
N THR A 813 -3.30 -20.44 -19.07
CA THR A 813 -3.91 -21.16 -17.94
C THR A 813 -5.41 -21.37 -18.18
N LEU A 814 -5.99 -22.36 -17.49
CA LEU A 814 -7.44 -22.40 -17.30
C LEU A 814 -7.87 -21.29 -16.33
N GLU A 815 -8.92 -20.57 -16.71
CA GLU A 815 -9.47 -19.45 -15.95
C GLU A 815 -10.98 -19.57 -15.83
N ASN A 816 -11.54 -18.87 -14.85
CA ASN A 816 -12.97 -18.88 -14.58
C ASN A 816 -13.76 -18.39 -15.80
N CYS A 817 -14.90 -19.04 -16.05
CA CYS A 817 -15.86 -18.63 -17.07
C CYS A 817 -17.10 -18.04 -16.41
N PHE A 818 -17.91 -17.32 -17.18
CA PHE A 818 -19.11 -16.65 -16.66
C PHE A 818 -20.30 -16.80 -17.60
N LEU A 819 -21.51 -16.87 -17.04
CA LEU A 819 -22.72 -16.47 -17.76
C LEU A 819 -23.13 -15.08 -17.30
N LEU A 820 -23.49 -14.22 -18.26
CA LEU A 820 -23.92 -12.85 -18.05
C LEU A 820 -25.30 -12.63 -18.67
N GLY A 821 -26.22 -12.00 -17.94
CA GLY A 821 -27.53 -11.61 -18.47
C GLY A 821 -28.51 -11.11 -17.41
N ASP A 822 -29.76 -10.90 -17.84
CA ASP A 822 -30.86 -10.44 -16.99
C ASP A 822 -31.58 -11.64 -16.35
N PHE A 823 -30.99 -12.20 -15.30
CA PHE A 823 -31.53 -13.31 -14.53
C PHE A 823 -31.16 -13.18 -13.04
N GLY A 824 -31.83 -13.93 -12.18
CA GLY A 824 -31.37 -14.17 -10.80
C GLY A 824 -30.49 -15.42 -10.74
N VAL A 825 -29.71 -15.57 -9.66
CA VAL A 825 -28.92 -16.77 -9.39
C VAL A 825 -29.20 -17.31 -8.00
N ARG A 826 -29.47 -18.61 -7.91
CA ARG A 826 -29.57 -19.35 -6.65
C ARG A 826 -28.48 -20.42 -6.58
N ILE A 827 -27.86 -20.55 -5.41
CA ILE A 827 -26.86 -21.58 -5.10
C ILE A 827 -27.53 -22.67 -4.25
N ASP A 828 -27.39 -23.93 -4.66
CA ASP A 828 -27.86 -25.11 -3.92
C ASP A 828 -26.74 -26.15 -3.86
N GLY A 829 -25.95 -26.14 -2.78
CA GLY A 829 -24.68 -26.87 -2.76
C GLY A 829 -23.77 -26.38 -3.89
N PHE A 830 -23.41 -27.26 -4.83
CA PHE A 830 -22.64 -26.90 -6.02
C PHE A 830 -23.49 -26.65 -7.26
N ASP A 831 -24.80 -26.84 -7.16
CA ASP A 831 -25.71 -26.61 -8.26
C ASP A 831 -26.04 -25.12 -8.35
N LEU A 832 -25.82 -24.56 -9.53
CA LEU A 832 -26.08 -23.16 -9.85
C LEU A 832 -27.36 -23.07 -10.67
N HIS A 833 -28.32 -22.27 -10.21
CA HIS A 833 -29.62 -22.11 -10.84
C HIS A 833 -29.79 -20.70 -11.39
N LEU A 834 -30.16 -20.58 -12.67
CA LEU A 834 -30.71 -19.36 -13.26
C LEU A 834 -32.17 -19.25 -12.85
N THR A 835 -32.53 -18.15 -12.20
CA THR A 835 -33.87 -17.85 -11.69
C THR A 835 -34.43 -16.58 -12.32
N GLU A 836 -35.63 -16.18 -11.92
CA GLU A 836 -36.24 -14.92 -12.38
C GLU A 836 -35.33 -13.72 -12.07
N LYS A 837 -35.31 -12.74 -12.99
CA LYS A 837 -34.51 -11.52 -12.81
C LYS A 837 -34.93 -10.80 -11.52
N VAL A 838 -33.96 -10.18 -10.86
CA VAL A 838 -34.18 -9.45 -9.62
C VAL A 838 -34.72 -8.05 -9.94
N GLU A 839 -36.01 -7.82 -9.65
CA GLU A 839 -36.66 -6.50 -9.79
C GLU A 839 -36.86 -5.76 -8.47
N THR A 840 -36.82 -6.51 -7.36
CA THR A 840 -36.99 -5.97 -6.00
C THR A 840 -36.00 -6.60 -5.04
N LEU A 841 -35.47 -5.81 -4.11
CA LEU A 841 -34.64 -6.27 -2.99
C LEU A 841 -35.24 -5.78 -1.67
N ASP A 842 -35.24 -6.63 -0.66
CA ASP A 842 -35.51 -6.25 0.72
C ASP A 842 -34.20 -5.84 1.43
N PHE A 843 -34.32 -5.36 2.67
CA PHE A 843 -33.16 -5.20 3.55
C PHE A 843 -32.38 -6.51 3.68
N GLY A 844 -31.06 -6.41 3.67
CA GLY A 844 -30.14 -7.52 3.89
C GLY A 844 -29.20 -7.77 2.72
N ASN A 845 -28.62 -8.98 2.71
CA ASN A 845 -27.56 -9.39 1.81
C ASN A 845 -28.09 -9.71 0.39
N TRP A 846 -27.44 -9.17 -0.64
CA TRP A 846 -27.65 -9.47 -2.05
C TRP A 846 -27.50 -10.96 -2.37
N VAL A 847 -26.56 -11.65 -1.71
CA VAL A 847 -26.25 -13.07 -1.97
C VAL A 847 -27.48 -13.95 -1.78
N SER A 848 -28.23 -13.74 -0.70
CA SER A 848 -29.45 -14.50 -0.39
C SER A 848 -30.67 -14.06 -1.20
N GLN A 849 -30.54 -13.00 -2.02
CA GLN A 849 -31.64 -12.37 -2.74
C GLN A 849 -31.46 -12.43 -4.26
N GLY A 850 -30.76 -13.46 -4.76
CA GLY A 850 -30.62 -13.73 -6.19
C GLY A 850 -29.39 -13.11 -6.87
N LEU A 851 -28.50 -12.47 -6.10
CA LEU A 851 -27.31 -11.77 -6.60
C LEU A 851 -25.98 -12.27 -5.96
N PRO A 852 -25.73 -13.59 -5.84
CA PRO A 852 -24.54 -14.13 -5.17
C PRO A 852 -23.21 -13.67 -5.79
N PHE A 853 -23.08 -13.71 -7.12
CA PHE A 853 -21.85 -13.35 -7.82
C PHE A 853 -21.91 -11.95 -8.44
N TYR A 854 -22.95 -11.17 -8.13
CA TYR A 854 -23.10 -9.82 -8.65
C TYR A 854 -21.99 -8.91 -8.14
N SER A 855 -21.43 -8.09 -9.03
CA SER A 855 -20.24 -7.29 -8.72
C SER A 855 -20.28 -5.85 -9.26
N GLY A 856 -21.44 -5.43 -9.77
CA GLY A 856 -21.70 -4.06 -10.21
C GLY A 856 -22.30 -3.21 -9.09
N ALA A 857 -23.16 -2.26 -9.47
CA ALA A 857 -23.92 -1.44 -8.55
C ALA A 857 -25.43 -1.69 -8.70
N VAL A 858 -26.17 -1.43 -7.62
CA VAL A 858 -27.62 -1.56 -7.57
C VAL A 858 -28.23 -0.19 -7.31
N ASP A 859 -29.14 0.23 -8.19
CA ASP A 859 -29.93 1.45 -8.05
C ASP A 859 -31.21 1.15 -7.29
N TYR A 860 -31.31 1.61 -6.05
CA TYR A 860 -32.49 1.50 -5.19
C TYR A 860 -33.39 2.72 -5.35
N ARG A 861 -34.66 2.50 -5.68
CA ARG A 861 -35.68 3.57 -5.64
C ARG A 861 -36.21 3.73 -4.23
N ILE A 862 -35.94 4.88 -3.63
CA ILE A 862 -36.34 5.22 -2.27
C ILE A 862 -37.38 6.34 -2.31
N PRO A 863 -38.62 6.10 -1.85
CA PRO A 863 -39.60 7.16 -1.68
C PRO A 863 -39.09 8.25 -0.73
N ALA A 864 -39.29 9.51 -1.10
CA ALA A 864 -38.93 10.67 -0.29
C ALA A 864 -40.16 11.59 -0.14
N GLU A 865 -40.45 12.10 1.07
CA GLU A 865 -41.56 13.04 1.26
C GLU A 865 -41.11 14.50 1.02
N PRO A 866 -41.62 15.26 0.06
CA PRO A 866 -41.11 16.62 -0.22
C PRO A 866 -41.15 17.54 1.02
N GLY A 867 -40.09 18.34 1.21
CA GLY A 867 -39.95 19.30 2.32
C GLY A 867 -39.00 18.88 3.46
N LYS A 868 -38.32 19.89 4.03
CA LYS A 868 -37.21 19.84 5.02
C LYS A 868 -35.94 19.14 4.51
N LYS A 869 -34.80 19.66 4.99
CA LYS A 869 -33.46 19.08 4.89
C LYS A 869 -33.41 17.74 5.61
N ARG A 870 -33.26 16.65 4.85
CA ARG A 870 -33.33 15.26 5.36
C ARG A 870 -32.11 14.44 4.96
N LYS A 871 -31.78 13.43 5.76
CA LYS A 871 -30.75 12.42 5.44
C LYS A 871 -31.26 11.00 5.65
N LEU A 872 -30.82 10.04 4.85
CA LEU A 872 -31.22 8.64 4.98
C LEU A 872 -30.61 8.01 6.22
N ASP A 873 -31.43 7.34 7.03
CA ASP A 873 -30.99 6.59 8.21
C ASP A 873 -30.90 5.09 7.90
N LEU A 874 -29.85 4.73 7.17
CA LEU A 874 -29.58 3.36 6.71
C LEU A 874 -28.26 2.85 7.29
N ASP A 875 -28.08 1.54 7.33
CA ASP A 875 -26.75 0.92 7.37
C ASP A 875 -26.49 0.28 6.01
N ILE A 876 -25.29 0.41 5.45
CA ILE A 876 -25.01 -0.01 4.08
C ILE A 876 -23.68 -0.74 4.05
N LEU A 877 -23.72 -2.05 3.77
CA LEU A 877 -22.52 -2.82 3.47
C LEU A 877 -22.25 -2.72 1.98
N CYS A 878 -21.23 -1.93 1.62
CA CYS A 878 -20.89 -1.61 0.24
C CYS A 878 -19.45 -1.13 0.14
N SER A 879 -18.93 -1.11 -1.09
CA SER A 879 -17.68 -0.42 -1.40
C SER A 879 -17.87 1.10 -1.41
N TYR A 880 -19.03 1.56 -1.88
CA TYR A 880 -19.42 2.97 -1.98
C TYR A 880 -20.94 3.12 -2.15
N ALA A 881 -21.52 4.26 -1.75
CA ALA A 881 -22.92 4.59 -2.00
C ALA A 881 -23.14 6.11 -2.18
N CYS A 882 -24.07 6.49 -3.06
CA CYS A 882 -24.44 7.89 -3.31
C CYS A 882 -25.91 8.05 -3.76
N ILE A 883 -26.46 9.26 -3.60
CA ILE A 883 -27.78 9.64 -4.16
C ILE A 883 -27.57 10.32 -5.52
N LEU A 884 -28.15 9.77 -6.59
CA LEU A 884 -27.87 10.24 -7.96
C LEU A 884 -28.46 11.63 -8.28
N GLU A 885 -29.57 12.00 -7.64
CA GLU A 885 -30.32 13.24 -7.88
C GLU A 885 -29.84 14.43 -7.02
N ALA A 886 -28.93 14.22 -6.07
CA ALA A 886 -28.43 15.29 -5.23
C ALA A 886 -27.40 16.18 -5.97
N PRO A 887 -27.36 17.50 -5.68
CA PRO A 887 -26.23 18.34 -6.10
C PRO A 887 -24.94 17.66 -5.65
N ASP A 888 -24.03 17.41 -6.59
CA ASP A 888 -22.74 16.73 -6.39
C ASP A 888 -22.80 15.23 -5.99
N ARG A 889 -23.99 14.61 -6.02
CA ARG A 889 -24.26 13.23 -5.57
C ARG A 889 -23.68 12.92 -4.18
N ASN A 890 -24.11 13.69 -3.16
CA ASN A 890 -23.73 13.56 -1.74
C ASN A 890 -23.27 12.14 -1.37
N TRP A 891 -21.97 12.00 -1.08
CA TRP A 891 -21.31 10.71 -0.88
C TRP A 891 -21.20 10.35 0.60
N HIS A 892 -21.03 9.06 0.85
CA HIS A 892 -21.10 8.46 2.17
C HIS A 892 -19.72 8.42 2.85
N GLU A 893 -19.44 9.37 3.73
CA GLU A 893 -18.45 9.23 4.82
C GLU A 893 -19.12 8.67 6.09
N LYS A 894 -19.95 7.61 5.99
CA LYS A 894 -20.73 6.97 7.08
C LYS A 894 -22.17 7.49 7.29
N ASN A 895 -23.01 7.38 6.26
CA ASN A 895 -24.47 7.61 6.26
C ASN A 895 -24.93 9.08 6.24
N ASP A 896 -24.11 10.01 5.74
CA ASP A 896 -24.56 11.40 5.47
C ASP A 896 -25.16 11.55 4.06
N LEU A 897 -26.02 10.61 3.68
CA LEU A 897 -26.74 10.63 2.40
C LEU A 897 -27.89 11.63 2.49
N ARG A 898 -27.65 12.87 2.05
CA ARG A 898 -28.62 13.97 2.13
C ARG A 898 -29.58 13.94 0.94
N ILE A 899 -30.87 13.99 1.24
CA ILE A 899 -31.98 13.98 0.28
C ILE A 899 -32.21 15.41 -0.22
N PRO A 900 -32.39 15.65 -1.53
CA PRO A 900 -32.79 16.95 -2.06
C PRO A 900 -34.15 17.41 -1.50
N ASP A 901 -34.30 18.72 -1.29
CA ASP A 901 -35.49 19.27 -0.63
C ASP A 901 -36.79 19.08 -1.45
N ASP A 902 -36.68 19.00 -2.78
CA ASP A 902 -37.81 18.97 -3.74
C ASP A 902 -38.07 17.59 -4.38
N SER A 903 -37.57 16.49 -3.80
CA SER A 903 -37.70 15.15 -4.37
C SER A 903 -38.77 14.28 -3.69
N ASP A 904 -39.66 13.70 -4.50
CA ASP A 904 -40.69 12.71 -4.10
C ASP A 904 -40.14 11.25 -4.11
N GLU A 905 -39.06 11.01 -4.84
CA GLU A 905 -38.32 9.74 -4.93
C GLU A 905 -36.85 10.08 -5.20
N VAL A 906 -35.93 9.29 -4.63
CA VAL A 906 -34.49 9.38 -4.91
C VAL A 906 -33.93 8.01 -5.27
N THR A 907 -32.90 7.99 -6.10
CA THR A 907 -32.14 6.80 -6.45
C THR A 907 -30.88 6.72 -5.60
N LEU A 908 -30.87 5.78 -4.65
CA LEU A 908 -29.66 5.42 -3.91
C LEU A 908 -28.91 4.35 -4.71
N ARG A 909 -27.75 4.71 -5.25
CA ARG A 909 -26.85 3.75 -5.87
C ARG A 909 -25.93 3.15 -4.82
N VAL A 910 -25.92 1.82 -4.72
CA VAL A 910 -25.05 1.05 -3.82
C VAL A 910 -24.08 0.23 -4.67
N TYR A 911 -22.78 0.43 -4.50
CA TYR A 911 -21.74 -0.26 -5.25
C TYR A 911 -21.23 -1.46 -4.46
N GLY A 912 -21.29 -2.65 -5.05
CA GLY A 912 -20.53 -3.80 -4.57
C GLY A 912 -19.08 -3.74 -5.06
N SER A 913 -18.38 -4.87 -5.01
CA SER A 913 -17.06 -5.00 -5.62
C SER A 913 -16.93 -6.26 -6.47
N ARG A 914 -15.79 -6.39 -7.17
CA ARG A 914 -15.45 -7.59 -7.93
C ARG A 914 -15.14 -8.81 -7.06
N ARG A 915 -15.17 -8.69 -5.72
CA ARG A 915 -14.88 -9.79 -4.78
C ARG A 915 -15.71 -11.05 -5.01
N ASN A 916 -16.99 -10.88 -5.36
CA ASN A 916 -17.91 -12.00 -5.58
C ASN A 916 -17.86 -12.58 -7.00
N SER A 917 -17.18 -11.92 -7.94
CA SER A 917 -16.97 -12.44 -9.31
C SER A 917 -15.52 -12.86 -9.58
N HIS A 918 -14.56 -12.40 -8.77
CA HIS A 918 -13.12 -12.65 -8.97
C HIS A 918 -12.42 -13.35 -7.81
N GLY A 919 -13.08 -13.46 -6.65
CA GLY A 919 -12.55 -14.16 -5.50
C GLY A 919 -11.54 -13.33 -4.71
N PRO A 920 -10.80 -13.98 -3.78
CA PRO A 920 -10.66 -15.44 -3.63
C PRO A 920 -11.90 -16.14 -3.04
N PHE A 921 -12.38 -17.22 -3.67
CA PHE A 921 -13.66 -17.85 -3.31
C PHE A 921 -13.60 -18.90 -2.21
N HIS A 922 -12.46 -19.55 -2.01
CA HIS A 922 -12.38 -20.79 -1.24
C HIS A 922 -11.56 -20.63 0.04
N VAL A 923 -11.47 -19.41 0.58
CA VAL A 923 -10.71 -19.09 1.80
C VAL A 923 -11.70 -18.77 2.92
N VAL A 924 -11.72 -19.55 4.01
CA VAL A 924 -12.66 -19.35 5.14
C VAL A 924 -12.41 -18.09 5.97
N GLN A 925 -11.18 -17.58 5.96
CA GLN A 925 -10.80 -16.43 6.78
C GLN A 925 -10.95 -15.13 6.02
N GLN A 926 -11.40 -14.08 6.72
CA GLN A 926 -11.33 -12.72 6.19
C GLN A 926 -9.86 -12.35 5.97
N LEU A 927 -9.52 -11.98 4.74
CA LEU A 927 -8.15 -11.67 4.37
C LEU A 927 -7.77 -10.29 4.89
N ARG A 928 -6.84 -10.28 5.82
CA ARG A 928 -6.19 -9.07 6.34
C ARG A 928 -5.18 -8.48 5.35
N TYR A 929 -4.73 -9.31 4.43
CA TYR A 929 -3.72 -9.04 3.42
C TYR A 929 -4.09 -9.88 2.19
N CYS A 930 -4.31 -9.23 1.05
CA CYS A 930 -4.65 -9.90 -0.20
C CYS A 930 -3.46 -9.87 -1.15
N ASN A 931 -2.99 -11.05 -1.56
CA ASN A 931 -1.86 -11.21 -2.47
C ASN A 931 -2.10 -12.43 -3.38
N PRO A 932 -1.16 -12.79 -4.27
CA PRO A 932 -1.34 -13.96 -5.11
C PRO A 932 -1.55 -15.29 -4.37
N ALA A 933 -0.96 -15.45 -3.18
CA ALA A 933 -1.10 -16.65 -2.36
C ALA A 933 -2.51 -16.79 -1.77
N SER A 934 -3.24 -15.69 -1.58
CA SER A 934 -4.64 -15.70 -1.13
C SER A 934 -5.58 -16.49 -2.07
N PHE A 935 -5.19 -16.71 -3.33
CA PHE A 935 -5.95 -17.50 -4.30
C PHE A 935 -5.52 -18.98 -4.32
N ILE A 936 -4.62 -19.39 -3.43
CA ILE A 936 -4.18 -20.77 -3.19
C ILE A 936 -4.29 -21.04 -1.68
N PRO A 937 -5.52 -21.14 -1.13
CA PRO A 937 -5.68 -21.40 0.30
C PRO A 937 -4.89 -22.63 0.73
N MET A 938 -4.23 -22.53 1.89
CA MET A 938 -3.65 -23.70 2.54
C MET A 938 -4.75 -24.72 2.84
N ARG A 939 -4.37 -25.99 3.02
CA ARG A 939 -5.35 -27.07 3.23
C ARG A 939 -6.31 -26.79 4.39
N GLU A 940 -5.83 -26.11 5.43
CA GLU A 940 -6.58 -25.75 6.64
C GLU A 940 -7.53 -24.55 6.43
N GLU A 941 -7.25 -23.70 5.43
CA GLU A 941 -8.03 -22.51 5.10
C GLU A 941 -9.05 -22.77 3.98
N TYR A 942 -8.90 -23.89 3.27
CA TYR A 942 -9.71 -24.21 2.10
C TYR A 942 -11.14 -24.62 2.48
N HIS A 943 -12.13 -23.90 1.93
CA HIS A 943 -13.53 -24.32 1.95
C HIS A 943 -14.01 -24.68 0.54
N PRO A 944 -14.69 -25.84 0.36
CA PRO A 944 -15.15 -26.24 -0.96
C PRO A 944 -16.30 -25.36 -1.49
N MET A 945 -17.11 -24.75 -0.61
CA MET A 945 -18.16 -23.80 -0.99
C MET A 945 -17.62 -22.37 -1.06
N TRP A 946 -18.18 -21.56 -1.95
CA TRP A 946 -17.88 -20.13 -2.10
C TRP A 946 -18.05 -19.35 -0.80
N GLN A 947 -17.04 -18.56 -0.46
CA GLN A 947 -17.01 -17.56 0.60
C GLN A 947 -17.21 -16.19 -0.06
N LEU A 948 -18.46 -15.72 -0.04
CA LEU A 948 -18.93 -14.52 -0.73
C LEU A 948 -19.15 -13.37 0.25
N GLU A 949 -18.84 -12.15 -0.18
CA GLU A 949 -19.08 -10.93 0.58
C GLU A 949 -20.55 -10.53 0.60
N SER A 950 -20.94 -9.94 1.73
CA SER A 950 -22.29 -9.41 1.91
C SER A 950 -22.36 -7.96 1.44
N TYR A 951 -23.18 -7.71 0.43
CA TYR A 951 -23.51 -6.36 -0.03
C TYR A 951 -25.01 -6.09 0.17
N GLY A 952 -25.37 -4.85 0.45
CA GLY A 952 -26.77 -4.42 0.50
C GLY A 952 -27.05 -3.37 1.56
N ILE A 953 -28.35 -3.09 1.73
CA ILE A 953 -28.85 -2.11 2.70
C ILE A 953 -29.40 -2.88 3.90
N PHE A 954 -28.94 -2.52 5.10
CA PHE A 954 -29.33 -3.11 6.37
C PHE A 954 -30.08 -2.09 7.22
N ASN A 955 -30.92 -2.59 8.13
CA ASN A 955 -31.69 -1.75 9.03
C ASN A 955 -30.85 -1.41 10.27
N LYS A 956 -30.67 -0.12 10.58
CA LYS A 956 -29.90 0.33 11.77
C LYS A 956 -30.46 -0.14 13.12
N LYS A 957 -31.70 -0.66 13.14
CA LYS A 957 -32.40 -1.14 14.35
C LYS A 957 -32.78 -2.63 14.28
N GLY A 958 -32.25 -3.38 13.32
CA GLY A 958 -32.60 -4.79 13.07
C GLY A 958 -31.48 -5.73 13.45
#